data_AF-A0ABD3PAQ8-F1
#
_entry.id   AF-A0ABD3PAQ8-F1
#
_cell.length_a   1.000
_cell.length_b   1.000
_cell.length_c   1.000
_cell.angle_alpha   90.00
_cell.angle_beta   90.00
_cell.angle_gamma   90.00
#
_symmetry.space_group_name_H-M   'P 1'
#
loop_
_entity.id
_entity.type
_entity.pdbx_description
1 polymer ?
#
loop_
_entity_poly.entity_id
_entity_poly.type
_entity_poly.pdbx_seq_one_letter_code
_entity_poly.pdbx_strand_id
1 'polypeptide(L)'
;MARYAYAPLSVDESGSSSRRRSQGGDDAKVSERMPMFVGLCILIAITFVLSRGGQSGAAAVSSSNGVTAVPSNDGVTVVPESTAQAKAAPSSSSSSSSSYVVPVGGAPVNPNASSDSALSQADVAAGPAAATPTANVPPSTGCQCPEPDLAALRAKALASTPPHIIECKDAAAGSSQAACHLPAATRYAALQQKGATLWMTGCSGAGKTTIATALEDRLVKAYGKHVYRLDGDNLRTGINRDLTFSEADRAESVRRTGEIATLFADAGVITLVGLISPYREDRDAVRKRHEDQGIPFYEIFLDVPVDELKKRDPKGQYARVESGELKHFTCIDDPYEPPLHPEITLKTHELEIEQSADILFKRLEMDGILVGAPKLAPPGLPNPDGDEQIDLHVPAHLREERMREAETLPKVLITDLDLNWLQVIGEGWASPLKGFMREGTLLEVLHFNSILVDPFNLTENKEIHSTQTNFESFKPYRPPNRVSMSVPITLSCTSYTKDAIENSPSNAVALTTQMGHIVAILRDPEIYPNRKEEIVTRMFGVIDMGHPYIREIYKGGDYLIGGDVELLDRIKYNDGLDQWRKTTTELMEEFKSKNADTVYAFQTRNPTHAGHAYLMRSAGENLKKEGYKNPVLWLSPLGGWTKEDDVPLDVRVKQHEEVLKSGLAHPGGLDPATTVMAIWPAPMVYAGPTEVQFHAKSRRSAGASYFVVGRDPAGMKGSELALAHPDDDLYDGDHGRYVLQNSPGIGSMKMLSFVKVMYDITDNVMKVPDESRMDDFISISGSKMRLLARNGAVPCSPTNIPTDLVEANCVPSGFMVPKGWDIVVDYYRNIDAGRWIPWSRPQVDPGTDSRTLSEGKFGTESFQLKHKDYTSFWHDIPLRPSGQPDEIVNFVTEIPLFMTAKMEVQKTITGNPISQDSNSDGSPRYYTYGTPFFNYGFIPQTWEDPELKDSLGNGGDNDPLDVMEIGSTRLEMGSITPCRVLGHLELIDEGEMDNKIICISLSDPDASVIRTMEDLERIKPGTIDRLKDWLTRYKTSDGKPENALASEHPTRTNEALELINETHERWKNLCGKGSAYVSGEHGFWLDAPGCKGQ
;
A
#
# COMPACT_ATOMS: atom_id res chain seq x y z
N MET A 1 28.23 6.60 -3.90
CA MET A 1 29.43 5.82 -3.55
C MET A 1 28.99 4.37 -3.38
N ALA A 2 29.35 3.46 -4.28
CA ALA A 2 28.90 2.06 -4.22
C ALA A 2 29.90 1.12 -4.92
N ARG A 3 31.00 0.81 -4.22
CA ARG A 3 31.99 -0.23 -4.58
C ARG A 3 32.75 -0.65 -3.32
N TYR A 4 32.13 -1.44 -2.44
CA TYR A 4 32.78 -2.31 -1.45
C TYR A 4 31.73 -3.16 -0.72
N ALA A 5 31.26 -4.21 -1.41
CA ALA A 5 30.54 -5.34 -0.82
C ALA A 5 30.66 -6.51 -1.82
N TYR A 6 31.40 -7.55 -1.44
CA TYR A 6 31.26 -8.96 -1.85
C TYR A 6 32.54 -9.73 -1.51
N ALA A 7 32.41 -10.68 -0.58
CA ALA A 7 33.34 -11.80 -0.37
C ALA A 7 32.55 -12.90 0.39
N PRO A 8 32.13 -13.99 -0.28
CA PRO A 8 31.44 -15.08 0.41
C PRO A 8 32.44 -15.87 1.27
N LEU A 9 32.05 -16.22 2.50
CA LEU A 9 32.76 -17.21 3.30
C LEU A 9 32.20 -18.59 3.02
N SER A 10 32.96 -19.40 2.29
CA SER A 10 32.71 -20.84 2.14
C SER A 10 33.01 -21.57 3.45
N VAL A 11 32.04 -22.33 3.95
CA VAL A 11 32.25 -23.27 5.07
C VAL A 11 32.33 -24.69 4.51
N ASP A 12 33.54 -25.25 4.48
CA ASP A 12 33.74 -26.68 4.21
C ASP A 12 33.57 -27.49 5.50
N GLU A 13 32.72 -28.52 5.47
CA GLU A 13 32.60 -29.50 6.55
C GLU A 13 33.62 -30.64 6.41
N SER A 14 34.42 -30.89 7.44
CA SER A 14 35.05 -32.21 7.69
C SER A 14 35.68 -32.29 9.09
N GLY A 15 35.87 -33.50 9.65
CA GLY A 15 36.95 -33.71 10.64
C GLY A 15 36.64 -34.21 12.06
N SER A 16 35.59 -35.00 12.29
CA SER A 16 35.54 -36.11 13.28
C SER A 16 36.25 -36.00 14.66
N SER A 17 35.46 -35.98 15.75
CA SER A 17 35.70 -36.68 17.06
C SER A 17 36.92 -36.27 17.94
N SER A 18 36.82 -36.07 19.27
CA SER A 18 36.29 -37.03 20.27
C SER A 18 36.44 -36.58 21.75
N ARG A 19 35.58 -37.11 22.62
CA ARG A 19 35.79 -37.49 24.06
C ARG A 19 36.08 -36.44 25.19
N ARG A 20 35.13 -36.46 26.15
CA ARG A 20 35.26 -36.50 27.65
C ARG A 20 35.30 -35.21 28.50
N ARG A 21 34.13 -34.96 29.14
CA ARG A 21 33.84 -34.85 30.59
C ARG A 21 34.71 -33.98 31.54
N SER A 22 33.97 -33.12 32.26
CA SER A 22 33.84 -32.97 33.73
C SER A 22 34.59 -31.87 34.51
N GLN A 23 33.75 -30.94 35.04
CA GLN A 23 33.75 -30.34 36.39
C GLN A 23 34.95 -29.50 36.91
N GLY A 24 34.65 -28.28 37.39
CA GLY A 24 35.08 -27.85 38.74
C GLY A 24 35.71 -26.45 38.88
N GLY A 25 35.01 -25.56 39.59
CA GLY A 25 35.56 -24.75 40.70
C GLY A 25 36.50 -23.56 40.40
N ASP A 26 35.90 -22.35 40.37
CA ASP A 26 36.25 -21.11 41.09
C ASP A 26 37.70 -20.59 41.31
N ASP A 27 37.75 -19.25 41.31
CA ASP A 27 38.67 -18.32 41.98
C ASP A 27 40.13 -18.07 41.52
N ALA A 28 40.25 -16.93 40.82
CA ALA A 28 41.05 -15.76 41.23
C ALA A 28 42.55 -15.61 40.83
N LYS A 29 42.74 -14.58 39.99
CA LYS A 29 43.84 -13.59 39.93
C LYS A 29 45.15 -13.86 39.14
N VAL A 30 45.20 -13.24 37.96
CA VAL A 30 46.25 -12.31 37.46
C VAL A 30 47.72 -12.78 37.45
N SER A 31 48.25 -13.02 36.25
CA SER A 31 49.30 -12.15 35.66
C SER A 31 49.45 -12.28 34.13
N GLU A 32 49.58 -11.11 33.49
CA GLU A 32 50.34 -10.80 32.27
C GLU A 32 50.54 -11.86 31.15
N ARG A 33 49.91 -11.60 29.98
CA ARG A 33 50.63 -11.11 28.77
C ARG A 33 49.69 -10.80 27.59
N MET A 34 49.44 -9.51 27.35
CA MET A 34 48.92 -9.00 26.08
C MET A 34 50.06 -8.41 25.24
N PRO A 35 50.03 -8.55 23.91
CA PRO A 35 50.48 -7.53 22.99
C PRO A 35 49.28 -6.67 22.54
N MET A 36 49.30 -5.37 22.85
CA MET A 36 48.41 -4.42 22.17
C MET A 36 48.89 -4.16 20.74
N PHE A 37 47.96 -3.84 19.84
CA PHE A 37 48.12 -2.61 19.04
C PHE A 37 46.76 -1.93 18.84
N VAL A 38 46.78 -0.60 18.72
CA VAL A 38 45.61 0.28 18.82
C VAL A 38 45.60 1.29 17.67
N GLY A 39 44.42 1.56 17.12
CA GLY A 39 44.16 2.63 16.15
C GLY A 39 42.91 2.31 15.30
N LEU A 40 41.98 3.23 15.05
CA LEU A 40 41.90 4.65 15.43
C LEU A 40 40.43 5.07 15.58
N CYS A 41 40.13 6.00 16.49
CA CYS A 41 38.82 6.65 16.60
C CYS A 41 38.97 8.18 16.53
N ILE A 42 38.02 8.80 15.80
CA ILE A 42 37.46 10.15 15.94
C ILE A 42 38.44 11.31 16.22
N LEU A 43 38.53 12.26 15.27
CA LEU A 43 38.70 13.68 15.63
C LEU A 43 38.29 14.65 14.49
N ILE A 44 37.29 15.48 14.77
CA ILE A 44 37.20 16.86 14.25
C ILE A 44 37.07 17.76 15.50
N ALA A 45 37.81 18.86 15.54
CA ALA A 45 38.04 19.61 16.77
C ALA A 45 37.16 20.86 16.91
N ILE A 46 36.85 21.20 18.16
CA ILE A 46 36.48 22.56 18.59
C ILE A 46 37.54 23.00 19.62
N THR A 47 38.09 24.20 19.45
CA THR A 47 39.13 24.80 20.28
C THR A 47 39.12 26.32 20.08
N PHE A 48 39.56 27.18 21.01
CA PHE A 48 40.46 27.01 22.17
C PHE A 48 40.10 28.05 23.28
N VAL A 49 40.79 28.02 24.45
CA VAL A 49 40.88 29.10 25.48
C VAL A 49 39.61 29.33 26.37
N LEU A 50 39.66 29.49 27.71
CA LEU A 50 40.78 29.49 28.70
C LEU A 50 40.40 28.94 30.10
N SER A 51 41.32 28.13 30.66
CA SER A 51 41.79 28.05 32.07
C SER A 51 40.84 28.15 33.29
N ARG A 52 40.59 26.98 33.91
CA ARG A 52 40.83 26.59 35.33
C ARG A 52 40.43 27.53 36.51
N GLY A 53 39.74 26.93 37.49
CA GLY A 53 40.09 27.06 38.92
C GLY A 53 38.94 26.92 39.94
N GLY A 54 39.11 26.09 40.98
CA GLY A 54 38.23 26.05 42.15
C GLY A 54 37.80 24.63 42.60
N GLN A 55 37.82 24.36 43.90
CA GLN A 55 37.36 23.09 44.51
C GLN A 55 36.10 23.29 45.35
N SER A 56 35.34 22.20 45.56
CA SER A 56 34.58 21.85 46.79
C SER A 56 33.49 22.79 47.33
N GLY A 57 32.38 22.21 47.81
CA GLY A 57 31.69 22.76 49.00
C GLY A 57 30.15 22.74 49.00
N ALA A 58 29.60 21.77 49.74
CA ALA A 58 28.35 21.81 50.51
C ALA A 58 27.24 22.86 50.22
N ALA A 59 26.06 22.33 49.86
CA ALA A 59 24.77 22.54 50.53
C ALA A 59 24.24 23.97 50.87
N ALA A 60 23.25 24.37 50.07
CA ALA A 60 21.86 24.67 50.49
C ALA A 60 21.43 26.07 51.02
N VAL A 61 20.09 26.22 51.08
CA VAL A 61 19.27 27.24 51.79
C VAL A 61 18.98 28.59 51.09
N SER A 62 18.00 28.53 50.18
CA SER A 62 16.80 29.40 50.05
C SER A 62 16.84 30.91 49.76
N SER A 63 15.83 31.32 48.96
CA SER A 63 15.08 32.61 49.00
C SER A 63 15.76 33.91 48.54
N SER A 64 15.07 34.95 48.04
CA SER A 64 13.76 35.03 47.32
C SER A 64 13.48 36.47 46.83
N ASN A 65 12.85 36.62 45.66
CA ASN A 65 12.05 37.78 45.21
C ASN A 65 12.75 39.15 44.98
N GLY A 66 12.15 39.99 44.11
CA GLY A 66 12.48 41.43 43.92
C GLY A 66 13.25 41.76 42.63
N VAL A 67 12.71 41.98 41.42
CA VAL A 67 11.60 42.83 40.89
C VAL A 67 12.08 44.17 40.25
N THR A 68 11.54 44.46 39.06
CA THR A 68 11.50 45.74 38.27
C THR A 68 12.69 46.31 37.47
N ALA A 69 12.35 46.73 36.23
CA ALA A 69 12.82 47.87 35.42
C ALA A 69 14.22 47.79 34.72
N VAL A 70 14.46 48.01 33.39
CA VAL A 70 13.83 48.84 32.30
C VAL A 70 14.11 50.36 32.51
N PRO A 71 14.57 51.19 31.51
CA PRO A 71 14.58 51.04 30.04
C PRO A 71 15.84 51.51 29.23
N SER A 72 15.78 51.30 27.90
CA SER A 72 16.10 52.22 26.76
C SER A 72 17.49 52.82 26.41
N ASN A 73 17.82 52.65 25.10
CA ASN A 73 18.16 53.68 24.08
C ASN A 73 19.61 54.11 23.70
N ASP A 74 19.74 54.30 22.36
CA ASP A 74 20.60 55.20 21.55
C ASP A 74 22.15 55.20 21.70
N GLY A 75 22.98 55.37 20.65
CA GLY A 75 22.72 55.38 19.20
C GLY A 75 23.80 56.11 18.35
N VAL A 76 24.14 55.56 17.16
CA VAL A 76 24.83 56.24 16.00
C VAL A 76 26.31 56.72 16.27
N THR A 77 27.24 57.19 15.39
CA THR A 77 27.36 57.49 13.92
C THR A 77 28.84 57.45 13.42
N VAL A 78 29.06 57.52 12.08
CA VAL A 78 30.25 57.95 11.25
C VAL A 78 31.46 57.01 10.98
N VAL A 79 32.00 57.18 9.75
CA VAL A 79 33.23 56.65 9.08
C VAL A 79 34.37 57.73 9.13
N PRO A 80 35.51 57.80 8.35
CA PRO A 80 35.94 57.15 7.07
C PRO A 80 37.44 56.72 6.91
N GLU A 81 37.81 56.18 5.72
CA GLU A 81 39.02 56.40 4.84
C GLU A 81 40.50 56.45 5.40
N SER A 82 41.61 56.15 4.67
CA SER A 82 41.88 55.57 3.31
C SER A 82 43.40 55.25 3.00
N THR A 83 43.66 54.30 2.07
CA THR A 83 44.77 54.22 1.04
C THR A 83 46.29 53.95 1.32
N ALA A 84 46.97 53.47 0.24
CA ALA A 84 48.43 53.38 -0.09
C ALA A 84 49.26 52.17 0.46
N GLN A 85 49.87 51.24 -0.33
CA GLN A 85 50.93 51.27 -1.40
C GLN A 85 52.41 51.22 -0.86
N ALA A 86 53.43 50.56 -1.45
CA ALA A 86 53.54 49.50 -2.49
C ALA A 86 55.02 49.00 -2.71
N LYS A 87 55.22 47.88 -3.45
CA LYS A 87 56.48 47.38 -4.11
C LYS A 87 57.60 46.81 -3.17
N ALA A 88 58.56 45.97 -3.61
CA ALA A 88 58.99 45.51 -4.95
C ALA A 88 59.46 44.02 -4.99
N ALA A 89 59.71 43.48 -6.20
CA ALA A 89 60.36 42.17 -6.49
C ALA A 89 61.73 42.42 -7.22
N PRO A 90 62.32 41.60 -8.13
CA PRO A 90 61.85 40.46 -8.97
C PRO A 90 62.36 39.10 -8.39
N SER A 91 62.54 37.95 -9.07
CA SER A 91 62.43 37.41 -10.47
C SER A 91 62.36 35.86 -10.36
N SER A 92 61.91 35.03 -11.31
CA SER A 92 61.35 35.12 -12.68
C SER A 92 60.32 33.96 -12.86
N SER A 93 59.92 33.32 -13.99
CA SER A 93 60.35 33.26 -15.40
C SER A 93 59.19 32.82 -16.35
N SER A 94 59.44 31.87 -17.27
CA SER A 94 58.53 31.21 -18.24
C SER A 94 57.36 30.44 -17.57
N SER A 95 56.08 30.57 -17.95
CA SER A 95 55.39 30.26 -19.25
C SER A 95 55.30 28.76 -19.56
N SER A 96 54.19 28.16 -20.01
CA SER A 96 52.82 28.67 -20.34
C SER A 96 51.79 27.51 -20.38
N SER A 97 50.52 27.80 -20.66
CA SER A 97 49.36 26.89 -20.60
C SER A 97 49.26 25.83 -21.72
N SER A 98 48.73 24.63 -21.41
CA SER A 98 47.89 23.81 -22.31
C SER A 98 47.22 22.63 -21.59
N SER A 99 46.24 22.00 -22.24
CA SER A 99 45.41 20.89 -21.76
C SER A 99 45.44 19.68 -22.71
N TYR A 100 45.54 18.46 -22.18
CA TYR A 100 45.23 17.17 -22.85
C TYR A 100 44.77 16.16 -21.76
N VAL A 101 43.73 15.31 -21.84
CA VAL A 101 43.01 14.57 -22.92
C VAL A 101 43.61 13.17 -23.21
N VAL A 102 42.81 12.26 -23.80
CA VAL A 102 43.08 10.89 -24.36
C VAL A 102 42.45 9.74 -23.52
N PRO A 103 41.86 8.67 -24.13
CA PRO A 103 41.78 8.33 -25.57
C PRO A 103 40.38 8.26 -26.19
N VAL A 104 40.34 8.54 -27.50
CA VAL A 104 39.47 7.87 -28.48
C VAL A 104 40.37 7.41 -29.62
N GLY A 105 40.10 6.25 -30.21
CA GLY A 105 40.74 5.79 -31.44
C GLY A 105 39.89 4.70 -32.13
N GLY A 106 39.91 4.56 -33.45
CA GLY A 106 40.61 5.39 -34.44
C GLY A 106 40.46 4.81 -35.85
N ALA A 107 40.59 5.64 -36.89
CA ALA A 107 40.54 5.22 -38.30
C ALA A 107 41.65 5.93 -39.12
N PRO A 108 42.28 5.27 -40.12
CA PRO A 108 43.49 5.78 -40.77
C PRO A 108 43.26 6.64 -42.04
N VAL A 109 43.88 7.84 -42.10
CA VAL A 109 45.17 8.13 -42.80
C VAL A 109 45.30 7.51 -44.22
N ASN A 110 45.63 8.19 -45.35
CA ASN A 110 46.67 9.22 -45.64
C ASN A 110 46.35 10.07 -46.96
N PRO A 111 47.24 10.88 -47.62
CA PRO A 111 46.85 12.18 -48.23
C PRO A 111 47.40 12.46 -49.67
N ASN A 112 47.33 13.73 -50.15
CA ASN A 112 48.45 14.41 -50.87
C ASN A 112 48.21 15.91 -51.22
N ALA A 113 49.30 16.72 -51.09
CA ALA A 113 49.79 17.85 -51.94
C ALA A 113 48.88 19.06 -52.39
N SER A 114 49.37 20.31 -52.57
CA SER A 114 50.66 20.98 -52.21
C SER A 114 50.69 22.52 -52.48
N SER A 115 51.34 23.28 -51.58
CA SER A 115 52.21 24.50 -51.76
C SER A 115 51.76 25.82 -52.47
N ASP A 116 51.53 26.86 -51.64
CA ASP A 116 52.09 28.24 -51.59
C ASP A 116 52.63 29.05 -52.81
N SER A 117 52.32 30.37 -52.82
CA SER A 117 53.26 31.54 -52.67
C SER A 117 52.72 32.85 -53.33
N ALA A 118 53.14 34.11 -53.03
CA ALA A 118 53.63 34.79 -51.80
C ALA A 118 53.74 36.34 -52.05
N LEU A 119 53.96 37.16 -50.98
CA LEU A 119 54.32 38.62 -50.96
C LEU A 119 53.20 39.63 -51.34
N SER A 120 52.63 40.45 -50.44
CA SER A 120 53.07 41.72 -49.77
C SER A 120 52.44 42.99 -50.44
N GLN A 121 52.20 44.17 -49.82
CA GLN A 121 52.57 44.77 -48.52
C GLN A 121 51.59 45.96 -48.13
N ALA A 122 51.62 46.43 -46.87
CA ALA A 122 51.31 47.80 -46.36
C ALA A 122 49.86 48.40 -46.31
N ASP A 123 49.27 48.38 -45.10
CA ASP A 123 48.99 49.52 -44.18
C ASP A 123 48.02 50.74 -44.42
N VAL A 124 47.27 51.03 -43.33
CA VAL A 124 46.79 52.34 -42.77
C VAL A 124 45.56 53.12 -43.36
N ALA A 125 44.41 52.88 -42.71
CA ALA A 125 43.43 53.80 -42.07
C ALA A 125 42.73 55.04 -42.74
N ALA A 126 41.49 55.27 -42.26
CA ALA A 126 40.63 56.47 -42.29
C ALA A 126 39.80 56.81 -43.57
N GLY A 127 38.62 57.41 -43.37
CA GLY A 127 37.69 57.92 -44.41
C GLY A 127 37.47 59.45 -44.29
N PRO A 128 36.33 60.06 -44.73
CA PRO A 128 35.06 59.47 -45.18
C PRO A 128 34.40 60.15 -46.45
N ALA A 129 33.12 59.77 -46.72
CA ALA A 129 32.04 60.56 -47.36
C ALA A 129 31.87 60.70 -48.91
N ALA A 130 30.74 60.13 -49.38
CA ALA A 130 29.66 60.74 -50.21
C ALA A 130 29.73 60.96 -51.76
N ALA A 131 28.68 60.43 -52.42
CA ALA A 131 27.81 61.07 -53.45
C ALA A 131 28.10 61.06 -54.99
N THR A 132 27.42 60.13 -55.71
CA THR A 132 26.64 60.31 -56.99
C THR A 132 27.31 60.81 -58.30
N PRO A 133 26.66 60.73 -59.51
CA PRO A 133 25.39 60.09 -59.95
C PRO A 133 25.65 58.95 -60.99
N THR A 134 24.91 58.55 -62.06
CA THR A 134 23.72 59.05 -62.83
C THR A 134 23.06 57.92 -63.69
N ALA A 135 21.83 58.17 -64.18
CA ALA A 135 21.06 57.64 -65.33
C ALA A 135 21.68 56.58 -66.30
N ASN A 136 20.95 55.55 -66.76
CA ASN A 136 19.84 55.65 -67.76
C ASN A 136 19.07 54.32 -67.97
N VAL A 137 17.90 54.35 -68.63
CA VAL A 137 17.04 53.17 -68.96
C VAL A 137 16.50 53.24 -70.40
N PRO A 138 16.53 52.14 -71.19
CA PRO A 138 15.70 51.94 -72.40
C PRO A 138 14.48 51.00 -72.14
N PRO A 139 13.37 51.12 -72.89
CA PRO A 139 12.11 50.43 -72.58
C PRO A 139 11.92 49.08 -73.30
N SER A 140 11.01 48.25 -72.78
CA SER A 140 10.43 47.09 -73.47
C SER A 140 8.89 47.16 -73.46
N THR A 141 8.26 46.51 -74.44
CA THR A 141 6.81 46.55 -74.68
C THR A 141 6.03 45.63 -73.74
N GLY A 142 4.81 46.03 -73.38
CA GLY A 142 3.99 45.32 -72.41
C GLY A 142 3.46 43.97 -72.89
N CYS A 143 3.40 43.01 -71.97
CA CYS A 143 2.55 41.83 -72.03
C CYS A 143 1.69 41.83 -70.76
N GLN A 144 0.35 41.78 -70.89
CA GLN A 144 -0.53 41.70 -69.74
C GLN A 144 -0.65 40.25 -69.27
N CYS A 145 0.21 39.86 -68.32
CA CYS A 145 -0.08 38.73 -67.45
C CYS A 145 -1.22 39.12 -66.49
N PRO A 146 -2.26 38.30 -66.31
CA PRO A 146 -3.21 38.52 -65.21
C PRO A 146 -2.48 38.35 -63.87
N GLU A 147 -2.91 39.09 -62.85
CA GLU A 147 -2.40 38.85 -61.49
C GLU A 147 -2.75 37.42 -61.06
N PRO A 148 -1.80 36.67 -60.48
CA PRO A 148 -2.06 35.31 -60.04
C PRO A 148 -3.02 35.32 -58.85
N ASP A 149 -4.13 34.58 -58.96
CA ASP A 149 -5.05 34.37 -57.84
C ASP A 149 -4.34 33.58 -56.73
N LEU A 150 -3.84 34.32 -55.74
CA LEU A 150 -3.13 33.80 -54.58
C LEU A 150 -4.04 32.98 -53.65
N ALA A 151 -5.36 33.16 -53.71
CA ALA A 151 -6.31 32.33 -52.97
C ALA A 151 -6.49 30.96 -53.65
N ALA A 152 -6.71 30.95 -54.98
CA ALA A 152 -6.76 29.70 -55.75
C ALA A 152 -5.43 28.93 -55.72
N LEU A 153 -4.28 29.63 -55.77
CA LEU A 153 -2.97 29.01 -55.63
C LEU A 153 -2.73 28.45 -54.22
N ARG A 154 -3.15 29.16 -53.16
CA ARG A 154 -3.11 28.61 -51.78
C ARG A 154 -4.01 27.40 -51.62
N ALA A 155 -5.25 27.45 -52.10
CA ALA A 155 -6.18 26.33 -52.05
C ALA A 155 -5.61 25.10 -52.79
N LYS A 156 -4.99 25.31 -53.96
CA LYS A 156 -4.34 24.24 -54.73
C LYS A 156 -3.09 23.69 -54.03
N ALA A 157 -2.29 24.54 -53.38
CA ALA A 157 -1.11 24.13 -52.62
C ALA A 157 -1.46 23.34 -51.34
N LEU A 158 -2.52 23.74 -50.64
CA LEU A 158 -3.05 23.00 -49.48
C LEU A 158 -3.65 21.65 -49.89
N ALA A 159 -4.37 21.61 -51.01
CA ALA A 159 -4.87 20.35 -51.59
C ALA A 159 -3.73 19.42 -52.06
N SER A 160 -2.56 19.95 -52.42
CA SER A 160 -1.36 19.19 -52.75
C SER A 160 -0.42 19.00 -51.54
N THR A 161 -0.93 18.46 -50.44
CA THR A 161 -0.07 17.99 -49.34
C THR A 161 0.81 16.84 -49.85
N PRO A 162 2.16 16.90 -49.72
CA PRO A 162 3.04 15.85 -50.23
C PRO A 162 2.83 14.52 -49.48
N PRO A 163 2.66 13.37 -50.17
CA PRO A 163 2.30 12.09 -49.54
C PRO A 163 3.46 11.38 -48.80
N HIS A 164 4.52 12.10 -48.43
CA HIS A 164 5.78 11.53 -47.91
C HIS A 164 6.35 12.30 -46.71
N ILE A 165 5.50 12.67 -45.74
CA ILE A 165 5.97 13.18 -44.44
C ILE A 165 6.23 11.98 -43.50
N ILE A 166 7.47 11.49 -43.57
CA ILE A 166 8.14 10.57 -42.63
C ILE A 166 7.41 9.24 -42.35
N GLU A 167 7.93 8.16 -42.93
CA GLU A 167 7.59 6.78 -42.54
C GLU A 167 8.13 6.47 -41.14
N CYS A 168 7.27 6.67 -40.15
CA CYS A 168 7.43 6.25 -38.76
C CYS A 168 7.32 4.72 -38.67
N LYS A 169 8.39 4.03 -38.24
CA LYS A 169 8.49 2.55 -38.28
C LYS A 169 7.37 1.81 -37.56
N ASP A 170 6.86 2.41 -36.50
CA ASP A 170 5.89 1.79 -35.58
C ASP A 170 4.43 2.10 -35.97
N ALA A 171 4.22 2.95 -36.98
CA ALA A 171 2.92 3.28 -37.53
C ALA A 171 2.48 2.23 -38.57
N ALA A 172 1.58 1.32 -38.18
CA ALA A 172 0.89 0.45 -39.12
C ALA A 172 0.15 1.28 -40.20
N ALA A 173 0.12 0.80 -41.44
CA ALA A 173 -0.45 1.54 -42.56
C ALA A 173 -1.95 1.87 -42.34
N GLY A 174 -2.25 3.16 -42.14
CA GLY A 174 -3.59 3.66 -41.79
C GLY A 174 -3.77 4.10 -40.33
N SER A 175 -2.78 3.92 -39.47
CA SER A 175 -2.77 4.49 -38.11
C SER A 175 -2.51 6.00 -38.10
N SER A 176 -2.98 6.69 -37.06
CA SER A 176 -2.82 8.14 -36.91
C SER A 176 -1.39 8.53 -36.54
N GLN A 177 -0.93 9.71 -36.99
CA GLN A 177 0.38 10.29 -36.64
C GLN A 177 0.65 10.43 -35.13
N ALA A 178 -0.37 10.36 -34.27
CA ALA A 178 -0.22 10.37 -32.81
C ALA A 178 0.71 9.26 -32.27
N ALA A 179 0.86 8.13 -32.98
CA ALA A 179 1.80 7.07 -32.61
C ALA A 179 3.29 7.49 -32.69
N CYS A 180 3.59 8.61 -33.34
CA CYS A 180 4.93 9.06 -33.68
C CYS A 180 5.39 10.29 -32.89
N HIS A 181 4.61 10.69 -31.88
CA HIS A 181 4.91 11.78 -30.96
C HIS A 181 4.85 11.30 -29.51
N LEU A 182 5.71 11.86 -28.65
CA LEU A 182 5.67 11.57 -27.21
C LEU A 182 4.29 11.97 -26.64
N PRO A 183 3.56 11.07 -25.96
CA PRO A 183 2.22 11.35 -25.45
C PRO A 183 2.16 12.60 -24.56
N ALA A 184 1.07 13.38 -24.68
CA ALA A 184 0.87 14.59 -23.90
C ALA A 184 0.95 14.32 -22.38
N ALA A 185 0.40 13.19 -21.91
CA ALA A 185 0.51 12.78 -20.49
C ALA A 185 1.96 12.63 -20.01
N THR A 186 2.85 12.00 -20.81
CA THR A 186 4.27 11.84 -20.49
C THR A 186 4.99 13.19 -20.48
N ARG A 187 4.66 14.09 -21.41
CA ARG A 187 5.17 15.47 -21.45
C ARG A 187 4.72 16.28 -20.23
N TYR A 188 3.44 16.19 -19.88
CA TYR A 188 2.85 16.90 -18.74
C TYR A 188 3.42 16.41 -17.40
N ALA A 189 3.65 15.10 -17.27
CA ALA A 189 4.34 14.53 -16.12
C ALA A 189 5.79 15.02 -15.98
N ALA A 190 6.55 15.05 -17.08
CA ALA A 190 7.93 15.55 -17.09
C ALA A 190 8.04 17.04 -16.67
N LEU A 191 7.05 17.85 -17.03
CA LEU A 191 6.94 19.26 -16.63
C LEU A 191 6.25 19.45 -15.26
N GLN A 192 5.73 18.38 -14.65
CA GLN A 192 4.83 18.41 -13.49
C GLN A 192 3.66 19.41 -13.64
N GLN A 193 3.13 19.56 -14.86
CA GLN A 193 1.96 20.39 -15.16
C GLN A 193 1.30 19.98 -16.48
N LYS A 194 -0.01 20.21 -16.58
CA LYS A 194 -0.72 20.18 -17.86
C LYS A 194 -0.67 21.56 -18.49
N GLY A 195 -0.68 21.62 -19.82
CA GLY A 195 -0.98 22.88 -20.49
C GLY A 195 -2.48 23.17 -20.45
N ALA A 196 -2.82 24.45 -20.48
CA ALA A 196 -4.20 24.94 -20.44
C ALA A 196 -4.24 26.39 -20.94
N THR A 197 -5.38 26.83 -21.47
CA THR A 197 -5.56 28.22 -21.93
C THR A 197 -6.54 28.96 -21.03
N LEU A 198 -6.07 30.04 -20.41
CA LEU A 198 -6.85 30.97 -19.60
C LEU A 198 -7.15 32.21 -20.45
N TRP A 199 -8.33 32.24 -21.07
CA TRP A 199 -8.76 33.27 -22.00
C TRP A 199 -9.47 34.42 -21.28
N MET A 200 -8.72 35.46 -20.92
CA MET A 200 -9.27 36.64 -20.27
C MET A 200 -9.91 37.57 -21.31
N THR A 201 -11.24 37.69 -21.25
CA THR A 201 -12.06 38.53 -22.14
C THR A 201 -12.70 39.70 -21.37
N GLY A 202 -12.98 40.81 -22.05
CA GLY A 202 -13.63 41.99 -21.46
C GLY A 202 -13.19 43.30 -22.13
N CYS A 203 -13.78 44.42 -21.69
CA CYS A 203 -13.49 45.76 -22.20
C CYS A 203 -12.04 46.24 -21.90
N SER A 204 -11.62 47.36 -22.51
CA SER A 204 -10.32 47.98 -22.19
C SER A 204 -10.32 48.50 -20.73
N GLY A 205 -9.19 48.44 -20.03
CA GLY A 205 -9.09 48.84 -18.62
C GLY A 205 -9.69 47.87 -17.59
N ALA A 206 -10.34 46.77 -18.00
CA ALA A 206 -11.03 45.84 -17.09
C ALA A 206 -10.12 45.01 -16.16
N GLY A 207 -8.78 45.09 -16.32
CA GLY A 207 -7.81 44.43 -15.43
C GLY A 207 -7.09 43.20 -16.00
N LYS A 208 -7.35 42.81 -17.25
CA LYS A 208 -6.80 41.60 -17.89
C LYS A 208 -5.29 41.43 -17.69
N THR A 209 -4.51 42.41 -18.15
CA THR A 209 -3.04 42.39 -18.04
C THR A 209 -2.60 42.31 -16.58
N THR A 210 -3.23 43.06 -15.68
CA THR A 210 -2.91 43.09 -14.24
C THR A 210 -3.10 41.73 -13.58
N ILE A 211 -4.23 41.07 -13.81
CA ILE A 211 -4.55 39.76 -13.21
C ILE A 211 -3.72 38.66 -13.87
N ALA A 212 -3.52 38.70 -15.20
CA ALA A 212 -2.64 37.78 -15.88
C ALA A 212 -1.19 37.89 -15.37
N THR A 213 -0.66 39.10 -15.16
CA THR A 213 0.67 39.30 -14.59
C THR A 213 0.76 38.84 -13.13
N ALA A 214 -0.24 39.10 -12.28
CA ALA A 214 -0.24 38.60 -10.89
C ALA A 214 -0.26 37.06 -10.82
N LEU A 215 -1.05 36.41 -11.68
CA LEU A 215 -1.10 34.95 -11.77
C LEU A 215 0.19 34.36 -12.37
N GLU A 216 0.75 34.99 -13.41
CA GLU A 216 2.05 34.64 -14.01
C GLU A 216 3.17 34.72 -12.95
N ASP A 217 3.23 35.81 -12.18
CA ASP A 217 4.22 36.01 -11.12
C ASP A 217 4.13 34.92 -10.04
N ARG A 218 2.91 34.64 -9.56
CA ARG A 218 2.63 33.58 -8.56
C ARG A 218 3.01 32.19 -9.08
N LEU A 219 2.50 31.80 -10.25
CA LEU A 219 2.75 30.46 -10.83
C LEU A 219 4.22 30.22 -11.15
N VAL A 220 4.93 31.21 -11.71
CA VAL A 220 6.35 31.07 -12.07
C VAL A 220 7.24 31.12 -10.83
N LYS A 221 7.11 32.15 -9.97
CA LYS A 221 8.06 32.35 -8.86
C LYS A 221 7.80 31.48 -7.64
N ALA A 222 6.54 31.22 -7.29
CA ALA A 222 6.20 30.46 -6.09
C ALA A 222 5.96 28.96 -6.36
N TYR A 223 5.59 28.58 -7.59
CA TYR A 223 5.26 27.19 -7.95
C TYR A 223 6.12 26.62 -9.10
N GLY A 224 7.07 27.39 -9.64
CA GLY A 224 8.03 26.92 -10.65
C GLY A 224 7.41 26.54 -12.01
N LYS A 225 6.18 26.99 -12.30
CA LYS A 225 5.42 26.51 -13.47
C LYS A 225 5.79 27.24 -14.75
N HIS A 226 5.79 26.51 -15.86
CA HIS A 226 5.90 27.05 -17.20
C HIS A 226 4.59 27.75 -17.60
N VAL A 227 4.62 29.08 -17.52
CA VAL A 227 3.53 29.97 -17.94
C VAL A 227 4.01 30.80 -19.13
N TYR A 228 3.12 31.12 -20.07
CA TYR A 228 3.40 32.11 -21.10
C TYR A 228 2.17 32.97 -21.39
N ARG A 229 2.36 34.29 -21.45
CA ARG A 229 1.27 35.26 -21.61
C ARG A 229 1.23 35.83 -23.03
N LEU A 230 0.09 35.66 -23.70
CA LEU A 230 -0.19 36.17 -25.04
C LEU A 230 -1.09 37.40 -24.93
N ASP A 231 -0.63 38.56 -25.40
CA ASP A 231 -1.35 39.83 -25.27
C ASP A 231 -1.27 40.71 -26.52
N GLY A 232 -2.02 41.81 -26.51
CA GLY A 232 -2.02 42.76 -27.61
C GLY A 232 -0.69 43.50 -27.84
N ASP A 233 0.26 43.45 -26.90
CA ASP A 233 1.52 44.18 -26.96
C ASP A 233 2.63 43.26 -27.56
N ASN A 234 2.62 41.94 -27.30
CA ASN A 234 3.53 40.95 -27.92
C ASN A 234 3.01 40.34 -29.24
N LEU A 235 1.71 40.12 -29.41
CA LEU A 235 1.16 39.55 -30.65
C LEU A 235 1.19 40.54 -31.81
N ARG A 236 0.84 41.82 -31.58
CA ARG A 236 0.70 42.83 -32.64
C ARG A 236 2.03 43.36 -33.19
N THR A 237 3.12 43.18 -32.46
CA THR A 237 4.48 43.50 -32.93
C THR A 237 5.10 42.34 -33.72
N GLY A 238 4.69 41.10 -33.44
CA GLY A 238 5.14 39.88 -34.12
C GLY A 238 4.12 39.32 -35.11
N ILE A 239 3.34 38.32 -34.68
CA ILE A 239 2.56 37.42 -35.53
C ILE A 239 1.25 38.01 -36.08
N ASN A 240 0.77 39.11 -35.50
CA ASN A 240 -0.44 39.83 -35.93
C ASN A 240 -0.09 41.26 -36.45
N ARG A 241 1.16 41.51 -36.87
CA ARG A 241 1.67 42.82 -37.32
C ARG A 241 1.11 43.29 -38.67
N ASP A 242 0.50 42.39 -39.42
CA ASP A 242 -0.17 42.59 -40.71
C ASP A 242 -1.67 42.95 -40.56
N LEU A 243 -2.24 42.79 -39.36
CA LEU A 243 -3.66 42.96 -39.08
C LEU A 243 -3.98 44.39 -38.61
N THR A 244 -5.05 44.99 -39.15
CA THR A 244 -5.43 46.37 -38.84
C THR A 244 -6.37 46.48 -37.62
N PHE A 245 -7.48 47.19 -37.75
CA PHE A 245 -8.55 47.32 -36.75
C PHE A 245 -9.93 46.94 -37.32
N SER A 246 -9.99 46.44 -38.56
CA SER A 246 -11.23 45.97 -39.19
C SER A 246 -11.83 44.77 -38.45
N GLU A 247 -13.12 44.51 -38.66
CA GLU A 247 -13.82 43.39 -38.04
C GLU A 247 -13.18 42.03 -38.39
N ALA A 248 -12.87 41.80 -39.67
CA ALA A 248 -12.19 40.60 -40.14
C ALA A 248 -10.76 40.46 -39.58
N ASP A 249 -10.03 41.57 -39.44
CA ASP A 249 -8.70 41.57 -38.81
C ASP A 249 -8.76 41.24 -37.31
N ARG A 250 -9.83 41.66 -36.61
CA ARG A 250 -10.05 41.30 -35.20
C ARG A 250 -10.33 39.81 -35.05
N ALA A 251 -11.20 39.25 -35.88
CA ALA A 251 -11.52 37.83 -35.91
C ALA A 251 -10.26 36.98 -36.23
N GLU A 252 -9.51 37.32 -37.27
CA GLU A 252 -8.24 36.65 -37.61
C GLU A 252 -7.19 36.81 -36.50
N SER A 253 -7.14 37.95 -35.81
CA SER A 253 -6.25 38.16 -34.65
C SER A 253 -6.60 37.22 -33.49
N VAL A 254 -7.89 37.05 -33.19
CA VAL A 254 -8.38 36.08 -32.19
C VAL A 254 -8.09 34.65 -32.64
N ARG A 255 -8.41 34.27 -33.88
CA ARG A 255 -8.19 32.93 -34.43
C ARG A 255 -6.71 32.54 -34.43
N ARG A 256 -5.80 33.42 -34.86
CA ARG A 256 -4.34 33.21 -34.76
C ARG A 256 -3.92 32.98 -33.31
N THR A 257 -4.38 33.82 -32.39
CA THR A 257 -4.07 33.68 -30.96
C THR A 257 -4.60 32.36 -30.38
N GLY A 258 -5.78 31.91 -30.82
CA GLY A 258 -6.36 30.62 -30.45
C GLY A 258 -5.48 29.44 -30.86
N GLU A 259 -5.08 29.34 -32.12
CA GLU A 259 -4.16 28.28 -32.58
C GLU A 259 -2.82 28.31 -31.83
N ILE A 260 -2.25 29.50 -31.61
CA ILE A 260 -0.99 29.65 -30.86
C ILE A 260 -1.15 29.19 -29.41
N ALA A 261 -2.24 29.59 -28.73
CA ALA A 261 -2.52 29.16 -27.36
C ALA A 261 -2.73 27.64 -27.28
N THR A 262 -3.42 27.06 -28.27
CA THR A 262 -3.60 25.61 -28.38
C THR A 262 -2.26 24.88 -28.48
N LEU A 263 -1.32 25.39 -29.30
CA LEU A 263 0.03 24.83 -29.44
C LEU A 263 0.89 24.97 -28.17
N PHE A 264 0.82 26.10 -27.47
CA PHE A 264 1.51 26.25 -26.18
C PHE A 264 0.93 25.28 -25.13
N ALA A 265 -0.39 25.06 -25.14
CA ALA A 265 -1.05 24.15 -24.21
C ALA A 265 -0.81 22.66 -24.53
N ASP A 266 -0.74 22.24 -25.81
CA ASP A 266 -0.23 20.89 -26.15
C ASP A 266 1.23 20.74 -25.66
N ALA A 267 2.09 21.75 -25.87
CA ALA A 267 3.46 21.73 -25.37
C ALA A 267 3.57 21.69 -23.82
N GLY A 268 2.46 21.83 -23.09
CA GLY A 268 2.38 21.73 -21.63
C GLY A 268 2.41 23.06 -20.89
N VAL A 269 2.39 24.19 -21.59
CA VAL A 269 2.48 25.53 -21.01
C VAL A 269 1.10 26.04 -20.59
N ILE A 270 1.03 26.66 -19.41
CA ILE A 270 -0.16 27.38 -18.96
C ILE A 270 -0.19 28.71 -19.70
N THR A 271 -1.12 28.85 -20.65
CA THR A 271 -1.19 30.01 -21.55
C THR A 271 -2.19 31.03 -21.03
N LEU A 272 -1.73 32.25 -20.72
CA LEU A 272 -2.58 33.34 -20.27
C LEU A 272 -2.88 34.28 -21.44
N VAL A 273 -4.10 34.28 -21.97
CA VAL A 273 -4.46 35.15 -23.11
C VAL A 273 -5.17 36.40 -22.61
N GLY A 274 -4.62 37.58 -22.91
CA GLY A 274 -5.14 38.89 -22.51
C GLY A 274 -5.65 39.72 -23.69
N LEU A 275 -6.79 39.34 -24.28
CA LEU A 275 -7.39 40.03 -25.44
C LEU A 275 -8.74 40.68 -25.10
N ILE A 276 -9.20 41.60 -25.96
CA ILE A 276 -10.56 42.13 -25.84
C ILE A 276 -11.59 41.10 -26.33
N SER A 277 -11.32 40.48 -27.50
CA SER A 277 -12.13 39.39 -28.10
C SER A 277 -13.65 39.64 -28.00
N PRO A 278 -14.18 40.67 -28.69
CA PRO A 278 -15.53 41.18 -28.41
C PRO A 278 -16.66 40.21 -28.73
N TYR A 279 -16.57 39.47 -29.81
CA TYR A 279 -17.65 38.63 -30.33
C TYR A 279 -17.61 37.24 -29.70
N ARG A 280 -18.77 36.62 -29.47
CA ARG A 280 -18.84 35.26 -28.91
C ARG A 280 -18.36 34.21 -29.89
N GLU A 281 -18.79 34.30 -31.16
CA GLU A 281 -18.43 33.33 -32.21
C GLU A 281 -16.91 33.10 -32.34
N ASP A 282 -16.11 34.18 -32.29
CA ASP A 282 -14.65 34.11 -32.25
C ASP A 282 -14.12 33.29 -31.05
N ARG A 283 -14.71 33.50 -29.86
CA ARG A 283 -14.28 32.84 -28.61
C ARG A 283 -14.76 31.40 -28.53
N ASP A 284 -15.98 31.13 -28.98
CA ASP A 284 -16.58 29.81 -29.09
C ASP A 284 -15.81 28.94 -30.11
N ALA A 285 -15.33 29.52 -31.21
CA ALA A 285 -14.44 28.86 -32.15
C ALA A 285 -13.08 28.49 -31.52
N VAL A 286 -12.49 29.38 -30.72
CA VAL A 286 -11.23 29.08 -30.01
C VAL A 286 -11.44 28.05 -28.89
N ARG A 287 -12.53 28.15 -28.12
CA ARG A 287 -12.96 27.16 -27.12
C ARG A 287 -13.06 25.78 -27.75
N LYS A 288 -13.85 25.65 -28.82
CA LYS A 288 -14.00 24.41 -29.57
C LYS A 288 -12.65 23.87 -30.08
N ARG A 289 -11.75 24.74 -30.54
CA ARG A 289 -10.42 24.33 -31.03
C ARG A 289 -9.55 23.66 -29.97
N HIS A 290 -9.74 23.99 -28.69
CA HIS A 290 -9.10 23.32 -27.55
C HIS A 290 -9.84 22.03 -27.18
N GLU A 291 -11.18 22.05 -27.18
CA GLU A 291 -12.04 20.87 -26.93
C GLU A 291 -11.76 19.75 -27.96
N ASP A 292 -11.62 20.09 -29.25
CA ASP A 292 -11.26 19.19 -30.36
C ASP A 292 -9.86 18.52 -30.15
N GLN A 293 -9.03 19.02 -29.22
CA GLN A 293 -7.75 18.42 -28.82
C GLN A 293 -7.74 17.87 -27.38
N GLY A 294 -8.85 17.95 -26.64
CA GLY A 294 -8.91 17.56 -25.23
C GLY A 294 -8.12 18.48 -24.29
N ILE A 295 -7.83 19.72 -24.71
CA ILE A 295 -7.03 20.69 -23.95
C ILE A 295 -7.95 21.54 -23.06
N PRO A 296 -7.63 21.75 -21.75
CA PRO A 296 -8.42 22.61 -20.88
C PRO A 296 -8.43 24.08 -21.34
N PHE A 297 -9.63 24.63 -21.50
CA PHE A 297 -9.89 26.03 -21.84
C PHE A 297 -10.75 26.67 -20.75
N TYR A 298 -10.36 27.86 -20.29
CA TYR A 298 -11.07 28.63 -19.27
C TYR A 298 -11.35 30.03 -19.80
N GLU A 299 -12.61 30.32 -20.11
CA GLU A 299 -13.05 31.68 -20.42
C GLU A 299 -13.25 32.46 -19.13
N ILE A 300 -12.47 33.53 -18.97
CA ILE A 300 -12.45 34.38 -17.78
C ILE A 300 -13.03 35.72 -18.18
N PHE A 301 -14.27 35.99 -17.78
CA PHE A 301 -14.95 37.25 -18.06
C PHE A 301 -14.64 38.30 -17.00
N LEU A 302 -14.02 39.41 -17.39
CA LEU A 302 -13.75 40.52 -16.48
C LEU A 302 -14.90 41.52 -16.54
N ASP A 303 -15.93 41.25 -15.73
CA ASP A 303 -17.15 42.04 -15.60
C ASP A 303 -16.89 43.35 -14.84
N VAL A 304 -16.91 44.47 -15.57
CA VAL A 304 -16.67 45.81 -15.03
C VAL A 304 -17.54 46.83 -15.75
N PRO A 305 -18.40 47.59 -15.04
CA PRO A 305 -19.21 48.65 -15.63
C PRO A 305 -18.36 49.70 -16.36
N VAL A 306 -18.84 50.16 -17.52
CA VAL A 306 -18.13 51.12 -18.38
C VAL A 306 -17.75 52.41 -17.64
N ASP A 307 -18.57 52.88 -16.70
CA ASP A 307 -18.27 54.08 -15.90
C ASP A 307 -17.06 53.88 -14.97
N GLU A 308 -16.82 52.67 -14.46
CA GLU A 308 -15.59 52.36 -13.71
C GLU A 308 -14.37 52.25 -14.62
N LEU A 309 -14.55 51.77 -15.86
CA LEU A 309 -13.48 51.73 -16.87
C LEU A 309 -13.04 53.13 -17.29
N LYS A 310 -14.00 54.06 -17.45
CA LYS A 310 -13.73 55.48 -17.71
C LYS A 310 -12.98 56.16 -16.55
N LYS A 311 -13.33 55.85 -15.29
CA LYS A 311 -12.59 56.36 -14.11
C LYS A 311 -11.15 55.84 -14.03
N ARG A 312 -10.90 54.60 -14.49
CA ARG A 312 -9.58 53.95 -14.48
C ARG A 312 -8.65 54.45 -15.59
N ASP A 313 -9.20 54.62 -16.79
CA ASP A 313 -8.55 54.88 -18.09
C ASP A 313 -6.99 54.74 -18.15
N PRO A 314 -6.44 53.54 -17.92
CA PRO A 314 -5.00 53.36 -17.64
C PRO A 314 -4.10 53.52 -18.87
N LYS A 315 -4.66 53.66 -20.08
CA LYS A 315 -3.93 53.96 -21.32
C LYS A 315 -4.42 55.26 -21.99
N GLY A 316 -5.21 56.10 -21.30
CA GLY A 316 -5.76 57.36 -21.84
C GLY A 316 -6.63 57.16 -23.08
N GLN A 317 -7.31 56.02 -23.18
CA GLN A 317 -8.10 55.61 -24.34
C GLN A 317 -9.53 56.13 -24.26
N TYR A 318 -10.19 56.02 -23.10
CA TYR A 318 -11.57 56.49 -22.93
C TYR A 318 -11.67 58.01 -23.09
N ALA A 319 -10.73 58.78 -22.51
CA ALA A 319 -10.66 60.23 -22.71
C ALA A 319 -10.46 60.62 -24.19
N ARG A 320 -9.79 59.77 -24.99
CA ARG A 320 -9.55 59.98 -26.43
C ARG A 320 -10.69 59.50 -27.33
N VAL A 321 -11.56 58.62 -26.84
CA VAL A 321 -12.86 58.34 -27.46
C VAL A 321 -13.82 59.50 -27.20
N GLU A 322 -13.86 60.02 -25.96
CA GLU A 322 -14.70 61.18 -25.61
C GLU A 322 -14.27 62.49 -26.31
N SER A 323 -12.98 62.65 -26.66
CA SER A 323 -12.52 63.73 -27.53
C SER A 323 -12.75 63.49 -29.04
N GLY A 324 -13.16 62.28 -29.43
CA GLY A 324 -13.39 61.89 -30.83
C GLY A 324 -12.13 61.59 -31.66
N GLU A 325 -10.94 61.51 -31.03
CA GLU A 325 -9.71 61.04 -31.68
C GLU A 325 -9.75 59.54 -32.00
N LEU A 326 -10.32 58.75 -31.09
CA LEU A 326 -10.58 57.33 -31.27
C LEU A 326 -12.06 57.11 -31.60
N LYS A 327 -12.30 56.20 -32.54
CA LYS A 327 -13.61 55.74 -33.00
C LYS A 327 -13.53 54.24 -33.22
N HIS A 328 -14.68 53.56 -33.25
CA HIS A 328 -14.74 52.10 -33.29
C HIS A 328 -14.07 51.47 -32.06
N PHE A 329 -14.35 52.06 -30.90
CA PHE A 329 -13.84 51.56 -29.62
C PHE A 329 -14.83 50.59 -28.98
N THR A 330 -14.37 49.37 -28.73
CA THR A 330 -15.16 48.31 -28.11
C THR A 330 -15.67 48.70 -26.73
N CYS A 331 -16.94 48.40 -26.45
CA CYS A 331 -17.68 48.82 -25.26
C CYS A 331 -18.06 50.32 -25.21
N ILE A 332 -17.85 51.08 -26.30
CA ILE A 332 -18.39 52.45 -26.46
C ILE A 332 -19.12 52.58 -27.81
N ASP A 333 -18.38 52.49 -28.93
CA ASP A 333 -18.95 52.60 -30.28
C ASP A 333 -19.24 51.21 -30.88
N ASP A 334 -18.30 50.28 -30.69
CA ASP A 334 -18.38 48.92 -31.20
C ASP A 334 -18.92 47.97 -30.11
N PRO A 335 -19.79 47.00 -30.47
CA PRO A 335 -20.36 46.09 -29.50
C PRO A 335 -19.31 45.19 -28.84
N TYR A 336 -19.56 44.86 -27.58
CA TYR A 336 -18.93 43.76 -26.87
C TYR A 336 -20.02 42.78 -26.49
N GLU A 337 -19.82 41.49 -26.74
CA GLU A 337 -20.75 40.44 -26.39
C GLU A 337 -20.27 39.68 -25.14
N PRO A 338 -20.90 39.88 -23.97
CA PRO A 338 -20.57 39.11 -22.78
C PRO A 338 -20.76 37.61 -23.03
N PRO A 339 -19.86 36.75 -22.52
CA PRO A 339 -20.04 35.30 -22.61
C PRO A 339 -21.26 34.86 -21.79
N LEU A 340 -21.98 33.87 -22.30
CA LEU A 340 -23.18 33.34 -21.63
C LEU A 340 -22.83 32.34 -20.52
N HIS A 341 -21.74 31.59 -20.71
CA HIS A 341 -21.30 30.51 -19.81
C HIS A 341 -19.77 30.51 -19.59
N PRO A 342 -19.16 31.63 -19.15
CA PRO A 342 -17.73 31.65 -18.84
C PRO A 342 -17.43 30.75 -17.63
N GLU A 343 -16.31 30.03 -17.66
CA GLU A 343 -15.84 29.21 -16.53
C GLU A 343 -15.64 30.04 -15.25
N ILE A 344 -15.22 31.30 -15.40
CA ILE A 344 -14.97 32.22 -14.28
C ILE A 344 -15.43 33.63 -14.66
N THR A 345 -16.15 34.31 -13.78
CA THR A 345 -16.42 35.76 -13.89
C THR A 345 -15.71 36.49 -12.75
N LEU A 346 -14.91 37.50 -13.10
CA LEU A 346 -14.12 38.30 -12.16
C LEU A 346 -14.57 39.75 -12.19
N LYS A 347 -15.31 40.16 -11.15
CA LYS A 347 -15.68 41.56 -10.94
C LYS A 347 -14.52 42.36 -10.35
N THR A 348 -13.61 42.81 -11.19
CA THR A 348 -12.36 43.49 -10.76
C THR A 348 -12.58 44.89 -10.15
N HIS A 349 -13.84 45.28 -9.91
CA HIS A 349 -14.26 46.49 -9.20
C HIS A 349 -14.85 46.19 -7.80
N GLU A 350 -15.14 44.92 -7.50
CA GLU A 350 -15.52 44.41 -6.18
C GLU A 350 -14.38 43.58 -5.52
N LEU A 351 -13.32 43.27 -6.28
CA LEU A 351 -12.23 42.36 -5.91
C LEU A 351 -10.85 43.00 -6.02
N GLU A 352 -9.97 42.66 -5.08
CA GLU A 352 -8.53 42.96 -5.15
C GLU A 352 -7.82 42.09 -6.21
N ILE A 353 -6.62 42.53 -6.61
CA ILE A 353 -5.78 41.83 -7.60
C ILE A 353 -5.42 40.42 -7.11
N GLU A 354 -4.97 40.29 -5.86
CA GLU A 354 -4.59 39.01 -5.27
C GLU A 354 -5.77 38.05 -5.10
N GLN A 355 -6.95 38.58 -4.74
CA GLN A 355 -8.19 37.78 -4.67
C GLN A 355 -8.57 37.24 -6.05
N SER A 356 -8.44 38.08 -7.08
CA SER A 356 -8.70 37.69 -8.47
C SER A 356 -7.72 36.61 -8.95
N ALA A 357 -6.44 36.73 -8.62
CA ALA A 357 -5.42 35.73 -8.96
C ALA A 357 -5.59 34.42 -8.17
N ASP A 358 -6.02 34.49 -6.90
CA ASP A 358 -6.23 33.31 -6.04
C ASP A 358 -7.41 32.44 -6.51
N ILE A 359 -8.49 33.05 -7.02
CA ILE A 359 -9.61 32.35 -7.68
C ILE A 359 -9.11 31.53 -8.88
N LEU A 360 -8.29 32.15 -9.74
CA LEU A 360 -7.73 31.48 -10.92
C LEU A 360 -6.76 30.36 -10.52
N PHE A 361 -5.88 30.61 -9.54
CA PHE A 361 -4.95 29.61 -9.03
C PHE A 361 -5.68 28.38 -8.49
N LYS A 362 -6.70 28.58 -7.65
CA LYS A 362 -7.49 27.48 -7.05
C LYS A 362 -8.22 26.64 -8.10
N ARG A 363 -8.70 27.22 -9.21
CA ARG A 363 -9.26 26.44 -10.32
C ARG A 363 -8.22 25.51 -10.95
N LEU A 364 -7.01 26.02 -11.24
CA LEU A 364 -5.92 25.22 -11.82
C LEU A 364 -5.42 24.12 -10.88
N GLU A 365 -5.47 24.36 -9.56
CA GLU A 365 -5.18 23.37 -8.52
C GLU A 365 -6.25 22.27 -8.46
N MET A 366 -7.53 22.64 -8.36
CA MET A 366 -8.68 21.72 -8.28
C MET A 366 -8.76 20.78 -9.50
N ASP A 367 -8.52 21.33 -10.70
CA ASP A 367 -8.61 20.62 -11.98
C ASP A 367 -7.31 19.83 -12.30
N GLY A 368 -6.31 19.87 -11.41
CA GLY A 368 -5.07 19.12 -11.54
C GLY A 368 -4.17 19.60 -12.68
N ILE A 369 -4.25 20.87 -13.06
CA ILE A 369 -3.35 21.48 -14.05
C ILE A 369 -1.94 21.59 -13.48
N LEU A 370 -1.81 21.90 -12.18
CA LEU A 370 -0.52 22.17 -11.52
C LEU A 370 0.32 20.92 -11.15
N VAL A 371 -0.11 19.71 -11.54
CA VAL A 371 0.56 18.43 -11.19
C VAL A 371 0.95 17.56 -12.38
N GLY A 372 0.44 17.82 -13.59
CA GLY A 372 0.73 17.02 -14.80
C GLY A 372 -0.01 15.68 -14.88
N ALA A 373 -0.07 14.94 -13.78
CA ALA A 373 -0.76 13.64 -13.69
C ALA A 373 -2.26 13.72 -14.08
N PRO A 374 -2.84 12.67 -14.71
CA PRO A 374 -4.28 12.52 -14.88
C PRO A 374 -5.02 12.65 -13.56
N LYS A 375 -6.21 13.25 -13.56
CA LYS A 375 -7.01 13.43 -12.34
C LYS A 375 -7.93 12.22 -12.18
N LEU A 376 -7.54 11.27 -11.32
CA LEU A 376 -8.30 10.05 -11.06
C LEU A 376 -9.31 10.23 -9.93
N ALA A 377 -8.90 10.90 -8.85
CA ALA A 377 -9.76 11.21 -7.73
C ALA A 377 -10.72 12.38 -8.02
N PRO A 378 -11.84 12.53 -7.25
CA PRO A 378 -12.70 13.71 -7.32
C PRO A 378 -11.94 15.06 -7.17
N PRO A 379 -12.49 16.17 -7.68
CA PRO A 379 -11.93 17.51 -7.47
C PRO A 379 -11.68 17.78 -5.97
N GLY A 380 -10.54 18.40 -5.64
CA GLY A 380 -10.11 18.63 -4.25
C GLY A 380 -9.44 17.45 -3.53
N LEU A 381 -9.73 16.19 -3.91
CA LEU A 381 -9.12 15.01 -3.29
C LEU A 381 -7.78 14.61 -3.95
N PRO A 382 -6.77 14.08 -3.22
CA PRO A 382 -5.53 13.60 -3.82
C PRO A 382 -5.78 12.38 -4.72
N ASN A 383 -4.96 12.23 -5.77
CA ASN A 383 -4.88 10.98 -6.52
C ASN A 383 -4.36 9.82 -5.64
N PRO A 384 -4.71 8.57 -5.97
CA PRO A 384 -4.06 7.38 -5.45
C PRO A 384 -2.53 7.43 -5.63
N ASP A 385 -1.80 6.67 -4.81
CA ASP A 385 -0.35 6.63 -4.92
C ASP A 385 0.12 5.94 -6.21
N GLY A 386 1.09 6.58 -6.86
CA GLY A 386 1.56 6.19 -8.19
C GLY A 386 0.70 6.74 -9.34
N ASP A 387 -0.29 7.60 -9.07
CA ASP A 387 -1.22 8.12 -10.09
C ASP A 387 -1.94 7.01 -10.91
N GLU A 388 -2.07 5.82 -10.33
CA GLU A 388 -2.71 4.63 -10.90
C GLU A 388 -3.77 4.13 -9.89
N GLN A 389 -5.01 3.93 -10.33
CA GLN A 389 -6.06 3.34 -9.49
C GLN A 389 -5.91 1.81 -9.55
N ILE A 390 -5.40 1.20 -8.49
CA ILE A 390 -5.27 -0.26 -8.39
C ILE A 390 -6.61 -0.87 -7.97
N ASP A 391 -7.06 -1.83 -8.77
CA ASP A 391 -8.09 -2.82 -8.46
C ASP A 391 -7.63 -4.11 -9.17
N LEU A 392 -7.40 -5.18 -8.42
CA LEU A 392 -6.85 -6.44 -8.93
C LEU A 392 -7.92 -7.55 -9.06
N HIS A 393 -9.20 -7.23 -8.89
CA HIS A 393 -10.27 -8.21 -9.06
C HIS A 393 -10.34 -8.67 -10.53
N VAL A 394 -10.33 -9.99 -10.74
CA VAL A 394 -10.54 -10.60 -12.05
C VAL A 394 -11.92 -10.16 -12.58
N PRO A 395 -11.99 -9.57 -13.79
CA PRO A 395 -13.27 -9.17 -14.38
C PRO A 395 -14.25 -10.35 -14.41
N ALA A 396 -15.50 -10.12 -14.01
CA ALA A 396 -16.47 -11.18 -13.75
C ALA A 396 -16.70 -12.16 -14.94
N HIS A 397 -16.43 -11.74 -16.18
CA HIS A 397 -16.52 -12.58 -17.38
C HIS A 397 -15.32 -13.52 -17.60
N LEU A 398 -14.18 -13.27 -16.95
CA LEU A 398 -12.97 -14.14 -16.97
C LEU A 398 -12.88 -15.04 -15.73
N ARG A 399 -13.69 -14.78 -14.70
CA ARG A 399 -13.58 -15.46 -13.39
C ARG A 399 -13.61 -16.99 -13.50
N GLU A 400 -14.54 -17.57 -14.27
CA GLU A 400 -14.60 -19.03 -14.41
C GLU A 400 -13.35 -19.61 -15.10
N GLU A 401 -12.77 -18.88 -16.06
CA GLU A 401 -11.55 -19.29 -16.76
C GLU A 401 -10.38 -19.28 -15.77
N ARG A 402 -10.25 -18.23 -14.96
CA ARG A 402 -9.22 -18.12 -13.93
C ARG A 402 -9.40 -19.12 -12.78
N MET A 403 -10.63 -19.48 -12.39
CA MET A 403 -10.85 -20.57 -11.43
C MET A 403 -10.33 -21.91 -11.97
N ARG A 404 -10.71 -22.29 -13.20
CA ARG A 404 -10.25 -23.53 -13.85
C ARG A 404 -8.75 -23.55 -14.08
N GLU A 405 -8.13 -22.40 -14.37
CA GLU A 405 -6.69 -22.25 -14.40
C GLU A 405 -6.07 -22.52 -13.02
N ALA A 406 -6.53 -21.81 -11.98
CA ALA A 406 -5.98 -21.89 -10.62
C ALA A 406 -6.13 -23.27 -9.97
N GLU A 407 -7.16 -24.04 -10.33
CA GLU A 407 -7.33 -25.45 -9.97
C GLU A 407 -6.12 -26.30 -10.39
N THR A 408 -5.48 -26.00 -11.53
CA THR A 408 -4.32 -26.76 -12.05
C THR A 408 -2.95 -26.28 -11.53
N LEU A 409 -2.85 -25.04 -11.02
CA LEU A 409 -1.58 -24.45 -10.58
C LEU A 409 -1.06 -25.04 -9.25
N PRO A 410 0.26 -24.93 -8.95
CA PRO A 410 0.79 -25.19 -7.61
C PRO A 410 0.07 -24.35 -6.55
N LYS A 411 -0.18 -24.94 -5.37
CA LYS A 411 -0.98 -24.33 -4.29
C LYS A 411 -0.06 -23.73 -3.24
N VAL A 412 -0.16 -22.42 -3.00
CA VAL A 412 0.50 -21.72 -1.89
C VAL A 412 -0.51 -21.50 -0.78
N LEU A 413 -0.20 -21.99 0.42
CA LEU A 413 -1.02 -21.79 1.62
C LEU A 413 -0.93 -20.33 2.07
N ILE A 414 -2.08 -19.74 2.39
CA ILE A 414 -2.17 -18.41 3.03
C ILE A 414 -2.95 -18.52 4.35
N THR A 415 -2.50 -17.79 5.38
CA THR A 415 -3.22 -17.67 6.65
C THR A 415 -4.33 -16.63 6.60
N ASP A 416 -5.18 -16.57 7.63
CA ASP A 416 -6.14 -15.48 7.83
C ASP A 416 -5.48 -14.07 7.84
N LEU A 417 -4.22 -13.97 8.31
CA LEU A 417 -3.46 -12.71 8.34
C LEU A 417 -2.98 -12.35 6.94
N ASP A 418 -2.46 -13.32 6.18
CA ASP A 418 -2.07 -13.14 4.78
C ASP A 418 -3.27 -12.78 3.90
N LEU A 419 -4.47 -13.29 4.21
CA LEU A 419 -5.71 -12.91 3.55
C LEU A 419 -6.07 -11.44 3.78
N ASN A 420 -5.79 -10.87 4.96
CA ASN A 420 -5.92 -9.43 5.18
C ASN A 420 -4.92 -8.64 4.29
N TRP A 421 -3.68 -9.11 4.15
CA TRP A 421 -2.69 -8.48 3.24
C TRP A 421 -3.07 -8.61 1.77
N LEU A 422 -3.64 -9.75 1.35
CA LEU A 422 -4.16 -9.95 0.00
C LEU A 422 -5.29 -8.96 -0.31
N GLN A 423 -6.17 -8.66 0.65
CA GLN A 423 -7.19 -7.61 0.50
C GLN A 423 -6.57 -6.21 0.42
N VAL A 424 -5.56 -5.91 1.25
CA VAL A 424 -4.80 -4.65 1.22
C VAL A 424 -4.19 -4.38 -0.16
N ILE A 425 -3.61 -5.38 -0.79
CA ILE A 425 -3.07 -5.26 -2.15
C ILE A 425 -4.22 -5.16 -3.17
N GLY A 426 -5.14 -6.13 -3.16
CA GLY A 426 -6.16 -6.30 -4.20
C GLY A 426 -7.15 -5.14 -4.35
N GLU A 427 -7.48 -4.46 -3.25
CA GLU A 427 -8.36 -3.28 -3.24
C GLU A 427 -7.61 -1.93 -3.38
N GLY A 428 -6.29 -1.96 -3.63
CA GLY A 428 -5.49 -0.77 -3.91
C GLY A 428 -5.03 0.02 -2.68
N TRP A 429 -5.17 -0.50 -1.46
CA TRP A 429 -4.68 0.17 -0.24
C TRP A 429 -3.15 0.32 -0.23
N ALA A 430 -2.44 -0.55 -0.96
CA ALA A 430 -0.99 -0.52 -1.15
C ALA A 430 -0.55 0.11 -2.50
N SER A 431 -1.42 0.82 -3.23
CA SER A 431 -1.10 1.38 -4.56
C SER A 431 0.28 2.08 -4.64
N PRO A 432 1.05 1.92 -5.72
CA PRO A 432 0.77 1.16 -6.94
C PRO A 432 1.24 -0.31 -6.87
N LEU A 433 1.39 -0.90 -5.68
CA LEU A 433 1.83 -2.30 -5.54
C LEU A 433 0.77 -3.26 -6.11
N LYS A 434 1.17 -4.12 -7.05
CA LYS A 434 0.30 -5.04 -7.80
C LYS A 434 0.28 -6.48 -7.27
N GLY A 435 0.97 -6.76 -6.17
CA GLY A 435 1.03 -8.09 -5.56
C GLY A 435 1.98 -8.15 -4.36
N PHE A 436 2.41 -9.34 -3.96
CA PHE A 436 3.38 -9.47 -2.86
C PHE A 436 4.78 -9.00 -3.29
N MET A 437 5.52 -8.36 -2.39
CA MET A 437 6.76 -7.67 -2.75
C MET A 437 7.84 -8.63 -3.27
N ARG A 438 8.34 -8.34 -4.47
CA ARG A 438 9.61 -8.84 -5.03
C ARG A 438 10.80 -8.34 -4.20
N GLU A 439 11.96 -9.02 -4.23
CA GLU A 439 13.11 -8.74 -3.35
C GLU A 439 13.58 -7.28 -3.47
N GLY A 440 13.70 -6.75 -4.69
CA GLY A 440 14.07 -5.36 -4.93
C GLY A 440 13.09 -4.35 -4.32
N THR A 441 11.79 -4.69 -4.31
CA THR A 441 10.73 -3.87 -3.71
C THR A 441 10.77 -3.94 -2.18
N LEU A 442 11.00 -5.12 -1.62
CA LEU A 442 11.20 -5.29 -0.17
C LEU A 442 12.41 -4.47 0.31
N LEU A 443 13.54 -4.54 -0.40
CA LEU A 443 14.74 -3.78 -0.07
C LEU A 443 14.50 -2.26 -0.13
N GLU A 444 13.73 -1.76 -1.10
CA GLU A 444 13.33 -0.35 -1.13
C GLU A 444 12.51 0.07 0.12
N VAL A 445 11.54 -0.75 0.52
CA VAL A 445 10.73 -0.52 1.72
C VAL A 445 11.59 -0.52 2.99
N LEU A 446 12.39 -1.57 3.20
CA LEU A 446 13.24 -1.74 4.38
C LEU A 446 14.33 -0.67 4.53
N HIS A 447 14.84 -0.09 3.43
CA HIS A 447 15.91 0.89 3.47
C HIS A 447 15.45 2.35 3.30
N PHE A 448 14.32 2.61 2.63
CA PHE A 448 13.90 3.97 2.26
C PHE A 448 12.48 4.32 2.69
N ASN A 449 11.72 3.41 3.33
CA ASN A 449 10.30 3.60 3.71
C ASN A 449 9.43 4.09 2.54
N SER A 450 9.85 3.81 1.31
CA SER A 450 9.26 4.32 0.07
C SER A 450 9.77 3.53 -1.13
N ILE A 451 8.96 3.47 -2.18
CA ILE A 451 9.26 2.75 -3.43
C ILE A 451 9.27 3.71 -4.63
N LEU A 452 10.11 3.43 -5.63
CA LEU A 452 10.24 4.23 -6.87
C LEU A 452 9.03 4.05 -7.78
N VAL A 453 8.52 5.14 -8.39
CA VAL A 453 7.38 5.05 -9.33
C VAL A 453 7.64 5.79 -10.64
N ASP A 454 7.29 5.15 -11.75
CA ASP A 454 7.39 5.72 -13.11
C ASP A 454 6.08 5.53 -13.92
N PRO A 455 4.91 5.98 -13.41
CA PRO A 455 3.61 5.70 -14.03
C PRO A 455 3.47 6.26 -15.46
N PHE A 456 4.26 7.28 -15.80
CA PHE A 456 4.29 7.94 -17.11
C PHE A 456 5.41 7.42 -18.02
N ASN A 457 6.16 6.41 -17.56
CA ASN A 457 7.25 5.72 -18.26
C ASN A 457 8.38 6.65 -18.76
N LEU A 458 8.72 7.67 -17.96
CA LEU A 458 9.77 8.65 -18.21
C LEU A 458 11.18 8.04 -18.30
N THR A 459 11.36 6.86 -17.72
CA THR A 459 12.66 6.19 -17.58
C THR A 459 12.66 4.75 -18.10
N GLU A 460 11.61 4.37 -18.83
CA GLU A 460 11.34 2.99 -19.30
C GLU A 460 11.21 1.96 -18.16
N ASN A 461 10.73 2.39 -16.99
CA ASN A 461 10.65 1.58 -15.76
C ASN A 461 9.23 1.54 -15.16
N LYS A 462 8.14 1.73 -15.96
CA LYS A 462 6.76 1.75 -15.40
C LYS A 462 6.46 0.54 -14.52
N GLU A 463 6.81 -0.65 -14.98
CA GLU A 463 6.51 -1.93 -14.33
C GLU A 463 7.66 -2.41 -13.42
N ILE A 464 8.34 -1.49 -12.73
CA ILE A 464 9.51 -1.75 -11.86
C ILE A 464 9.23 -2.72 -10.69
N HIS A 465 7.98 -2.80 -10.22
CA HIS A 465 7.57 -3.72 -9.15
C HIS A 465 6.93 -5.02 -9.67
N SER A 466 6.44 -5.00 -10.90
CA SER A 466 5.85 -6.12 -11.63
C SER A 466 6.94 -7.00 -12.29
N THR A 467 8.09 -6.41 -12.64
CA THR A 467 9.25 -7.12 -13.21
C THR A 467 10.06 -7.86 -12.14
N GLN A 468 10.53 -9.08 -12.43
CA GLN A 468 11.45 -9.83 -11.56
C GLN A 468 12.74 -9.04 -11.21
N THR A 469 13.19 -9.13 -9.97
CA THR A 469 14.38 -8.43 -9.47
C THR A 469 15.67 -8.89 -10.17
N ASN A 470 16.45 -7.96 -10.72
CA ASN A 470 17.76 -8.24 -11.32
C ASN A 470 18.81 -7.23 -10.83
N PHE A 471 19.71 -7.67 -9.96
CA PHE A 471 20.79 -6.85 -9.39
C PHE A 471 22.02 -6.70 -10.31
N GLU A 472 22.07 -7.40 -11.44
CA GLU A 472 23.15 -7.25 -12.43
C GLU A 472 22.82 -6.19 -13.50
N SER A 473 21.53 -5.93 -13.75
CA SER A 473 21.04 -5.11 -14.87
C SER A 473 20.22 -3.90 -14.42
N PHE A 474 20.89 -2.87 -13.91
CA PHE A 474 20.25 -1.60 -13.58
C PHE A 474 20.05 -0.72 -14.82
N LYS A 475 18.83 -0.23 -15.04
CA LYS A 475 18.52 0.75 -16.09
C LYS A 475 19.29 2.08 -15.86
N PRO A 476 19.69 2.78 -16.94
CA PRO A 476 20.58 3.95 -16.85
C PRO A 476 19.92 5.18 -16.22
N TYR A 477 18.60 5.30 -16.33
CA TYR A 477 17.80 6.34 -15.69
C TYR A 477 16.99 5.70 -14.56
N ARG A 478 16.96 6.36 -13.39
CA ARG A 478 16.12 5.96 -12.26
C ARG A 478 14.84 6.79 -12.27
N PRO A 479 13.68 6.21 -11.92
CA PRO A 479 12.43 6.97 -11.76
C PRO A 479 12.64 8.20 -10.86
N PRO A 480 12.07 9.37 -11.22
CA PRO A 480 12.27 10.60 -10.46
C PRO A 480 11.42 10.66 -9.19
N ASN A 481 10.34 9.88 -9.13
CA ASN A 481 9.31 9.96 -8.10
C ASN A 481 9.36 8.76 -7.14
N ARG A 482 8.86 8.96 -5.93
CA ARG A 482 8.64 7.92 -4.92
C ARG A 482 7.28 8.07 -4.27
N VAL A 483 6.73 6.95 -3.80
CA VAL A 483 5.55 6.93 -2.91
C VAL A 483 5.92 6.33 -1.57
N SER A 484 5.24 6.76 -0.50
CA SER A 484 5.44 6.19 0.84
C SER A 484 5.07 4.71 0.86
N MET A 485 5.91 3.88 1.47
CA MET A 485 5.70 2.45 1.67
C MET A 485 6.70 1.96 2.72
N SER A 486 6.29 1.95 3.98
CA SER A 486 7.16 1.66 5.13
C SER A 486 6.99 0.25 5.71
N VAL A 487 5.90 -0.44 5.36
CA VAL A 487 5.55 -1.77 5.86
C VAL A 487 5.82 -2.81 4.76
N PRO A 488 6.66 -3.82 5.00
CA PRO A 488 6.77 -5.00 4.15
C PRO A 488 5.43 -5.70 3.99
N ILE A 489 5.03 -5.99 2.75
CA ILE A 489 3.85 -6.80 2.42
C ILE A 489 4.34 -8.00 1.61
N THR A 490 4.67 -9.07 2.33
CA THR A 490 5.41 -10.23 1.83
C THR A 490 4.71 -11.51 2.27
N LEU A 491 4.49 -12.45 1.34
CA LEU A 491 3.99 -13.78 1.65
C LEU A 491 5.18 -14.72 1.90
N SER A 492 5.14 -15.52 2.98
CA SER A 492 6.19 -16.51 3.28
C SER A 492 5.83 -17.90 2.75
N CYS A 493 6.83 -18.70 2.39
CA CYS A 493 6.64 -20.08 1.96
C CYS A 493 7.77 -21.02 2.47
N THR A 494 7.44 -22.30 2.59
CA THR A 494 8.37 -23.37 2.99
C THR A 494 9.23 -23.84 1.83
N SER A 495 10.33 -24.55 2.12
CA SER A 495 11.13 -25.25 1.10
C SER A 495 10.27 -26.17 0.23
N TYR A 496 9.43 -27.01 0.84
CA TYR A 496 8.43 -27.84 0.14
C TYR A 496 7.54 -27.04 -0.83
N THR A 497 7.04 -25.87 -0.40
CA THR A 497 6.21 -25.02 -1.24
C THR A 497 7.02 -24.41 -2.39
N LYS A 498 8.23 -23.91 -2.12
CA LYS A 498 9.17 -23.41 -3.14
C LYS A 498 9.48 -24.49 -4.18
N ASP A 499 9.87 -25.68 -3.73
CA ASP A 499 10.30 -26.77 -4.61
C ASP A 499 9.13 -27.28 -5.47
N ALA A 500 7.90 -27.26 -4.95
CA ALA A 500 6.68 -27.54 -5.71
C ALA A 500 6.33 -26.46 -6.78
N ILE A 501 6.89 -25.25 -6.65
CA ILE A 501 6.74 -24.17 -7.64
C ILE A 501 7.87 -24.24 -8.68
N GLU A 502 9.12 -24.41 -8.25
CA GLU A 502 10.29 -24.49 -9.14
C GLU A 502 10.26 -25.73 -10.06
N ASN A 503 9.64 -26.83 -9.63
CA ASN A 503 9.39 -28.00 -10.47
C ASN A 503 8.12 -27.90 -11.35
N SER A 504 7.36 -26.80 -11.26
CA SER A 504 6.15 -26.59 -12.06
C SER A 504 6.48 -26.08 -13.47
N PRO A 505 5.79 -26.56 -14.53
CA PRO A 505 5.87 -25.95 -15.86
C PRO A 505 5.10 -24.61 -15.95
N SER A 506 4.39 -24.18 -14.90
CA SER A 506 3.55 -22.99 -14.89
C SER A 506 4.21 -21.82 -14.16
N ASN A 507 4.37 -20.67 -14.81
CA ASN A 507 4.90 -19.44 -14.21
C ASN A 507 3.85 -18.69 -13.35
N ALA A 508 3.01 -19.43 -12.63
CA ALA A 508 1.93 -18.90 -11.81
C ALA A 508 1.54 -19.91 -10.73
N VAL A 509 1.02 -19.42 -9.59
CA VAL A 509 0.61 -20.23 -8.44
C VAL A 509 -0.75 -19.78 -7.90
N ALA A 510 -1.50 -20.70 -7.30
CA ALA A 510 -2.83 -20.44 -6.74
C ALA A 510 -2.77 -20.25 -5.22
N LEU A 511 -3.15 -19.06 -4.75
CA LEU A 511 -3.20 -18.71 -3.33
C LEU A 511 -4.44 -19.33 -2.68
N THR A 512 -4.22 -20.17 -1.67
CA THR A 512 -5.21 -21.09 -1.11
C THR A 512 -5.28 -20.95 0.40
N THR A 513 -6.47 -20.71 0.94
CA THR A 513 -6.70 -20.57 2.39
C THR A 513 -6.53 -21.90 3.14
N GLN A 514 -6.40 -21.83 4.47
CA GLN A 514 -6.38 -22.99 5.38
C GLN A 514 -7.62 -23.94 5.25
N MET A 515 -8.69 -23.49 4.60
CA MET A 515 -9.89 -24.28 4.31
C MET A 515 -9.88 -24.92 2.90
N GLY A 516 -8.77 -24.84 2.18
CA GLY A 516 -8.63 -25.33 0.81
C GLY A 516 -9.36 -24.51 -0.26
N HIS A 517 -9.81 -23.29 0.06
CA HIS A 517 -10.44 -22.39 -0.91
C HIS A 517 -9.40 -21.53 -1.62
N ILE A 518 -9.36 -21.61 -2.95
CA ILE A 518 -8.53 -20.76 -3.81
C ILE A 518 -9.15 -19.36 -3.89
N VAL A 519 -8.35 -18.32 -3.64
CA VAL A 519 -8.82 -16.91 -3.60
C VAL A 519 -8.14 -16.00 -4.61
N ALA A 520 -6.91 -16.31 -5.04
CA ALA A 520 -6.16 -15.51 -6.01
C ALA A 520 -5.18 -16.37 -6.82
N ILE A 521 -4.71 -15.84 -7.94
CA ILE A 521 -3.52 -16.32 -8.66
C ILE A 521 -2.40 -15.31 -8.43
N LEU A 522 -1.18 -15.80 -8.21
CA LEU A 522 0.05 -15.01 -8.20
C LEU A 522 0.84 -15.33 -9.48
N ARG A 523 1.12 -14.31 -10.29
CA ARG A 523 1.77 -14.36 -11.61
C ARG A 523 3.27 -14.07 -11.51
N ASP A 524 4.02 -14.70 -12.40
CA ASP A 524 5.46 -14.53 -12.60
C ASP A 524 6.24 -14.49 -11.28
N PRO A 525 6.12 -15.55 -10.44
CA PRO A 525 6.60 -15.51 -9.06
C PRO A 525 8.11 -15.33 -8.95
N GLU A 526 8.54 -14.81 -7.81
CA GLU A 526 9.94 -14.60 -7.45
C GLU A 526 10.13 -15.07 -6.02
N ILE A 527 10.92 -16.12 -5.83
CA ILE A 527 11.17 -16.73 -4.51
C ILE A 527 12.59 -16.35 -4.06
N TYR A 528 12.69 -15.80 -2.85
CA TYR A 528 13.94 -15.30 -2.28
C TYR A 528 14.00 -15.54 -0.76
N PRO A 529 15.18 -15.47 -0.09
CA PRO A 529 15.30 -15.87 1.31
C PRO A 529 14.56 -14.93 2.29
N ASN A 530 13.80 -15.51 3.22
CA ASN A 530 13.13 -14.76 4.29
C ASN A 530 14.13 -14.37 5.39
N ARG A 531 14.74 -13.19 5.27
CA ARG A 531 15.66 -12.64 6.27
C ARG A 531 14.90 -12.07 7.48
N LYS A 532 14.21 -12.95 8.22
CA LYS A 532 13.36 -12.65 9.40
C LYS A 532 13.99 -11.60 10.33
N GLU A 533 15.23 -11.80 10.75
CA GLU A 533 15.97 -10.88 11.65
C GLU A 533 16.22 -9.50 11.03
N GLU A 534 16.58 -9.43 9.74
CA GLU A 534 16.82 -8.16 9.04
C GLU A 534 15.52 -7.37 8.84
N ILE A 535 14.44 -8.07 8.47
CA ILE A 535 13.09 -7.50 8.32
C ILE A 535 12.64 -6.93 9.67
N VAL A 536 12.71 -7.74 10.75
CA VAL A 536 12.29 -7.34 12.09
C VAL A 536 13.10 -6.14 12.60
N THR A 537 14.42 -6.20 12.52
CA THR A 537 15.31 -5.13 13.00
C THR A 537 15.07 -3.81 12.27
N ARG A 538 14.86 -3.84 10.95
CA ARG A 538 14.61 -2.63 10.14
C ARG A 538 13.20 -2.08 10.30
N MET A 539 12.21 -2.94 10.49
CA MET A 539 10.80 -2.55 10.60
C MET A 539 10.43 -2.04 11.99
N PHE A 540 10.80 -2.77 13.04
CA PHE A 540 10.41 -2.47 14.42
C PHE A 540 11.46 -1.69 15.20
N GLY A 541 12.73 -1.69 14.75
CA GLY A 541 13.86 -1.13 15.48
C GLY A 541 14.37 -1.99 16.65
N VAL A 542 13.76 -3.15 16.89
CA VAL A 542 14.01 -4.05 18.02
C VAL A 542 13.69 -5.50 17.62
N ILE A 543 14.38 -6.46 18.24
CA ILE A 543 14.03 -7.89 18.17
C ILE A 543 13.42 -8.28 19.51
N ASP A 544 12.08 -8.33 19.59
CA ASP A 544 11.35 -8.70 20.79
C ASP A 544 10.43 -9.90 20.51
N MET A 545 10.76 -11.08 21.04
CA MET A 545 9.92 -12.27 20.89
C MET A 545 8.65 -12.24 21.76
N GLY A 546 8.51 -11.26 22.65
CA GLY A 546 7.24 -10.94 23.30
C GLY A 546 6.30 -10.12 22.42
N HIS A 547 6.82 -9.45 21.39
CA HIS A 547 6.02 -8.60 20.50
C HIS A 547 5.21 -9.48 19.52
N PRO A 548 3.87 -9.37 19.51
CA PRO A 548 3.03 -10.43 18.98
C PRO A 548 3.14 -10.61 17.47
N TYR A 549 3.32 -9.53 16.69
CA TYR A 549 3.53 -9.64 15.24
C TYR A 549 4.94 -10.14 14.87
N ILE A 550 5.95 -9.93 15.74
CA ILE A 550 7.30 -10.47 15.50
C ILE A 550 7.25 -12.00 15.59
N ARG A 551 6.47 -12.56 16.52
CA ARG A 551 6.24 -14.02 16.59
C ARG A 551 5.65 -14.57 15.29
N GLU A 552 4.69 -13.89 14.66
CA GLU A 552 4.11 -14.33 13.39
C GLU A 552 5.12 -14.28 12.23
N ILE A 553 6.03 -13.30 12.18
CA ILE A 553 7.13 -13.28 11.20
C ILE A 553 8.08 -14.47 11.39
N TYR A 554 8.40 -14.83 12.64
CA TYR A 554 9.29 -15.97 12.92
C TYR A 554 8.64 -17.34 12.68
N LYS A 555 7.31 -17.47 12.82
CA LYS A 555 6.52 -18.65 12.41
C LYS A 555 6.48 -18.86 10.89
N GLY A 556 6.64 -17.79 10.09
CA GLY A 556 6.61 -17.88 8.64
C GLY A 556 7.71 -18.78 8.05
N GLY A 557 7.55 -19.20 6.80
CA GLY A 557 8.56 -20.02 6.11
C GLY A 557 9.89 -19.29 5.87
N ASP A 558 10.95 -20.04 5.55
CA ASP A 558 12.30 -19.48 5.36
C ASP A 558 12.54 -18.86 3.97
N TYR A 559 11.52 -18.87 3.11
CA TYR A 559 11.49 -18.13 1.85
C TYR A 559 10.32 -17.14 1.85
N LEU A 560 10.45 -16.09 1.04
CA LEU A 560 9.38 -15.17 0.68
C LEU A 560 9.07 -15.33 -0.81
N ILE A 561 7.81 -15.11 -1.18
CA ILE A 561 7.35 -15.13 -2.57
C ILE A 561 6.73 -13.78 -2.94
N GLY A 562 7.30 -13.14 -3.96
CA GLY A 562 6.75 -11.96 -4.64
C GLY A 562 6.16 -12.33 -5.99
N GLY A 563 5.35 -11.44 -6.57
CA GLY A 563 4.66 -11.66 -7.85
C GLY A 563 3.42 -10.76 -7.97
N ASP A 564 2.80 -10.71 -9.16
CA ASP A 564 1.60 -9.89 -9.40
C ASP A 564 0.32 -10.68 -9.11
N VAL A 565 -0.69 -10.06 -8.48
CA VAL A 565 -1.91 -10.73 -8.00
C VAL A 565 -3.08 -10.53 -8.96
N GLU A 566 -3.77 -11.62 -9.28
CA GLU A 566 -5.13 -11.63 -9.82
C GLU A 566 -6.10 -12.16 -8.74
N LEU A 567 -6.97 -11.30 -8.21
CA LEU A 567 -7.90 -11.64 -7.12
C LEU A 567 -9.22 -12.19 -7.68
N LEU A 568 -9.56 -13.45 -7.38
CA LEU A 568 -10.62 -14.20 -8.12
C LEU A 568 -12.05 -13.80 -7.74
N ASP A 569 -12.26 -13.28 -6.53
CA ASP A 569 -13.51 -12.69 -6.05
C ASP A 569 -13.22 -11.69 -4.92
N ARG A 570 -14.20 -10.83 -4.60
CA ARG A 570 -14.12 -9.93 -3.46
C ARG A 570 -14.00 -10.72 -2.16
N ILE A 571 -12.95 -10.44 -1.39
CA ILE A 571 -12.73 -11.02 -0.07
C ILE A 571 -13.87 -10.60 0.86
N LYS A 572 -14.47 -11.59 1.52
CA LYS A 572 -15.57 -11.46 2.49
C LYS A 572 -15.25 -12.32 3.69
N TYR A 573 -15.67 -11.87 4.86
CA TYR A 573 -15.43 -12.58 6.11
C TYR A 573 -16.69 -13.24 6.68
N ASN A 574 -17.87 -12.94 6.13
CA ASN A 574 -19.18 -13.50 6.53
C ASN A 574 -19.49 -13.33 8.03
N ASP A 575 -18.86 -12.35 8.67
CA ASP A 575 -18.90 -12.08 10.12
C ASP A 575 -19.97 -11.05 10.51
N GLY A 576 -20.78 -10.62 9.54
CA GLY A 576 -21.79 -9.57 9.71
C GLY A 576 -21.26 -8.14 9.67
N LEU A 577 -19.99 -7.93 9.27
CA LEU A 577 -19.37 -6.61 9.15
C LEU A 577 -18.94 -6.23 7.72
N ASP A 578 -19.12 -7.11 6.72
CA ASP A 578 -18.66 -6.89 5.35
C ASP A 578 -19.27 -5.64 4.68
N GLN A 579 -20.48 -5.21 5.07
CA GLN A 579 -21.08 -3.94 4.62
C GLN A 579 -20.27 -2.69 5.00
N TRP A 580 -19.37 -2.82 5.98
CA TRP A 580 -18.46 -1.76 6.40
C TRP A 580 -17.06 -1.89 5.76
N ARG A 581 -16.75 -2.99 5.04
CA ARG A 581 -15.47 -3.22 4.33
C ARG A 581 -15.55 -2.70 2.90
N LYS A 582 -15.44 -1.38 2.74
CA LYS A 582 -15.52 -0.69 1.45
C LYS A 582 -14.17 -0.64 0.76
N THR A 583 -14.11 -0.88 -0.55
CA THR A 583 -12.86 -0.75 -1.34
C THR A 583 -12.42 0.72 -1.44
N THR A 584 -11.19 0.97 -1.91
CA THR A 584 -10.72 2.34 -2.16
C THR A 584 -11.60 3.09 -3.17
N THR A 585 -12.10 2.39 -4.20
CA THR A 585 -13.03 2.91 -5.20
C THR A 585 -14.39 3.25 -4.61
N GLU A 586 -14.99 2.34 -3.83
CA GLU A 586 -16.29 2.58 -3.17
C GLU A 586 -16.24 3.78 -2.20
N LEU A 587 -15.10 3.99 -1.54
CA LEU A 587 -14.87 5.17 -0.69
C LEU A 587 -14.77 6.46 -1.50
N MET A 588 -14.01 6.47 -2.60
CA MET A 588 -13.95 7.63 -3.52
C MET A 588 -15.34 8.00 -4.06
N GLU A 589 -16.18 7.01 -4.38
CA GLU A 589 -17.57 7.23 -4.79
C GLU A 589 -18.44 7.77 -3.65
N GLU A 590 -18.28 7.28 -2.41
CA GLU A 590 -19.02 7.80 -1.25
C GLU A 590 -18.62 9.25 -0.93
N PHE A 591 -17.33 9.59 -0.93
CA PHE A 591 -16.85 10.96 -0.74
C PHE A 591 -17.39 11.90 -1.82
N LYS A 592 -17.41 11.44 -3.08
CA LYS A 592 -18.05 12.15 -4.20
C LYS A 592 -19.56 12.32 -3.99
N SER A 593 -20.27 11.30 -3.52
CA SER A 593 -21.72 11.36 -3.25
C SER A 593 -22.08 12.36 -2.14
N LYS A 594 -21.20 12.50 -1.14
CA LYS A 594 -21.30 13.50 -0.06
C LYS A 594 -20.87 14.91 -0.50
N ASN A 595 -20.39 15.09 -1.73
CA ASN A 595 -19.79 16.32 -2.27
C ASN A 595 -18.59 16.83 -1.46
N ALA A 596 -17.71 15.92 -1.00
CA ALA A 596 -16.53 16.28 -0.23
C ALA A 596 -15.57 17.15 -1.07
N ASP A 597 -15.21 18.34 -0.59
CA ASP A 597 -14.12 19.15 -1.18
C ASP A 597 -12.77 18.90 -0.49
N THR A 598 -12.79 18.26 0.68
CA THR A 598 -11.63 17.58 1.28
C THR A 598 -12.09 16.43 2.19
N VAL A 599 -11.22 15.45 2.40
CA VAL A 599 -11.45 14.31 3.30
C VAL A 599 -10.35 14.27 4.36
N TYR A 600 -10.73 14.07 5.62
CA TYR A 600 -9.80 13.91 6.74
C TYR A 600 -10.03 12.58 7.47
N ALA A 601 -8.99 11.76 7.54
CA ALA A 601 -9.07 10.40 8.07
C ALA A 601 -8.67 10.32 9.55
N PHE A 602 -9.50 9.63 10.35
CA PHE A 602 -9.21 9.26 11.74
C PHE A 602 -9.06 7.72 11.83
N GLN A 603 -7.80 7.26 11.88
CA GLN A 603 -7.45 5.87 12.16
C GLN A 603 -7.74 5.52 13.62
N THR A 604 -8.35 4.35 13.90
CA THR A 604 -8.55 3.88 15.27
C THR A 604 -8.52 2.36 15.43
N ARG A 605 -7.92 1.89 16.53
CA ARG A 605 -8.03 0.52 17.05
C ARG A 605 -8.80 0.44 18.38
N ASN A 606 -9.47 1.53 18.80
CA ASN A 606 -10.14 1.66 20.10
C ASN A 606 -11.57 2.23 19.98
N PRO A 607 -12.46 1.96 20.96
CA PRO A 607 -13.77 2.62 21.06
C PRO A 607 -13.71 4.15 21.07
N THR A 608 -14.71 4.81 20.51
CA THR A 608 -14.78 6.27 20.37
C THR A 608 -15.46 6.90 21.58
N HIS A 609 -14.66 7.46 22.49
CA HIS A 609 -15.13 8.35 23.56
C HIS A 609 -15.15 9.82 23.10
N ALA A 610 -15.78 10.70 23.88
CA ALA A 610 -15.97 12.10 23.57
C ALA A 610 -14.67 12.90 23.32
N GLY A 611 -13.52 12.43 23.81
CA GLY A 611 -12.22 13.01 23.46
C GLY A 611 -11.97 12.93 21.95
N HIS A 612 -11.97 11.72 21.39
CA HIS A 612 -11.88 11.47 19.96
C HIS A 612 -12.97 12.21 19.16
N ALA A 613 -14.22 12.23 19.64
CA ALA A 613 -15.31 12.95 18.97
C ALA A 613 -15.12 14.48 18.97
N TYR A 614 -14.59 15.07 20.05
CA TYR A 614 -14.22 16.49 20.10
C TYR A 614 -13.09 16.80 19.12
N LEU A 615 -12.04 15.97 19.06
CA LEU A 615 -10.93 16.14 18.12
C LEU A 615 -11.43 16.06 16.66
N MET A 616 -12.18 15.01 16.31
CA MET A 616 -12.75 14.82 14.97
C MET A 616 -13.68 15.96 14.54
N ARG A 617 -14.49 16.53 15.44
CA ARG A 617 -15.31 17.71 15.13
C ARG A 617 -14.46 18.98 14.98
N SER A 618 -13.50 19.20 15.88
CA SER A 618 -12.59 20.36 15.84
C SER A 618 -11.78 20.45 14.55
N ALA A 619 -11.35 19.31 13.99
CA ALA A 619 -10.70 19.27 12.67
C ALA A 619 -11.62 19.78 11.56
N GLY A 620 -12.84 19.25 11.45
CA GLY A 620 -13.80 19.67 10.43
C GLY A 620 -14.19 21.15 10.55
N GLU A 621 -14.29 21.67 11.77
CA GLU A 621 -14.49 23.11 12.02
C GLU A 621 -13.28 23.96 11.63
N ASN A 622 -12.06 23.49 11.85
CA ASN A 622 -10.84 24.21 11.48
C ASN A 622 -10.65 24.22 9.96
N LEU A 623 -10.92 23.11 9.27
CA LEU A 623 -10.95 23.07 7.80
C LEU A 623 -12.01 24.03 7.23
N LYS A 624 -13.17 24.17 7.89
CA LYS A 624 -14.16 25.20 7.52
C LYS A 624 -13.65 26.64 7.70
N LYS A 625 -12.78 26.90 8.69
CA LYS A 625 -12.10 28.20 8.87
C LYS A 625 -11.00 28.45 7.84
N GLU A 626 -10.34 27.38 7.35
CA GLU A 626 -9.39 27.44 6.22
C GLU A 626 -10.07 27.65 4.86
N GLY A 627 -11.40 27.53 4.78
CA GLY A 627 -12.21 27.83 3.59
C GLY A 627 -12.78 26.61 2.87
N TYR A 628 -12.58 25.39 3.37
CA TYR A 628 -13.27 24.20 2.86
C TYR A 628 -14.75 24.27 3.21
N LYS A 629 -15.62 24.09 2.21
CA LYS A 629 -17.08 24.19 2.36
C LYS A 629 -17.66 22.92 2.99
N ASN A 630 -17.09 21.76 2.64
CA ASN A 630 -17.65 20.46 3.00
C ASN A 630 -16.55 19.41 3.30
N PRO A 631 -15.71 19.65 4.33
CA PRO A 631 -14.76 18.64 4.80
C PRO A 631 -15.50 17.43 5.37
N VAL A 632 -15.23 16.24 4.84
CA VAL A 632 -15.82 14.97 5.29
C VAL A 632 -14.84 14.22 6.17
N LEU A 633 -15.31 13.82 7.35
CA LEU A 633 -14.62 12.91 8.25
C LEU A 633 -14.71 11.48 7.69
N TRP A 634 -13.59 10.77 7.64
CA TRP A 634 -13.59 9.32 7.53
C TRP A 634 -13.14 8.71 8.87
N LEU A 635 -14.10 8.15 9.59
CA LEU A 635 -13.85 7.30 10.75
C LEU A 635 -13.41 5.92 10.23
N SER A 636 -12.14 5.59 10.44
CA SER A 636 -11.50 4.42 9.85
C SER A 636 -11.04 3.43 10.93
N PRO A 637 -11.94 2.59 11.47
CA PRO A 637 -11.55 1.51 12.36
C PRO A 637 -10.70 0.47 11.63
N LEU A 638 -9.60 0.05 12.23
CA LEU A 638 -8.77 -1.05 11.72
C LEU A 638 -9.49 -2.40 11.90
N GLY A 639 -9.49 -3.22 10.86
CA GLY A 639 -10.19 -4.50 10.82
C GLY A 639 -9.36 -5.75 10.56
N GLY A 640 -8.11 -5.64 10.08
CA GLY A 640 -7.22 -6.79 9.99
C GLY A 640 -6.72 -7.24 11.36
N TRP A 641 -5.81 -8.23 11.38
CA TRP A 641 -5.22 -8.81 12.59
C TRP A 641 -4.90 -7.79 13.70
N THR A 642 -5.27 -8.13 14.93
CA THR A 642 -4.97 -7.38 16.15
C THR A 642 -4.58 -8.34 17.28
N LYS A 643 -3.82 -7.84 18.27
CA LYS A 643 -3.39 -8.59 19.45
C LYS A 643 -4.54 -8.80 20.43
N GLU A 644 -4.46 -9.84 21.24
CA GLU A 644 -5.57 -10.39 22.04
C GLU A 644 -6.19 -9.44 23.08
N ASP A 645 -5.44 -8.46 23.61
CA ASP A 645 -5.94 -7.50 24.61
C ASP A 645 -6.46 -6.16 24.04
N ASP A 646 -6.46 -5.99 22.72
CA ASP A 646 -7.19 -4.89 22.06
C ASP A 646 -8.69 -5.23 21.95
N VAL A 647 -9.55 -4.21 21.85
CA VAL A 647 -11.01 -4.43 21.87
C VAL A 647 -11.46 -5.07 20.54
N PRO A 648 -12.30 -6.12 20.55
CA PRO A 648 -12.77 -6.79 19.34
C PRO A 648 -13.38 -5.86 18.28
N LEU A 649 -13.18 -6.20 17.01
CA LEU A 649 -13.66 -5.45 15.86
C LEU A 649 -15.18 -5.24 15.89
N ASP A 650 -15.97 -6.28 16.19
CA ASP A 650 -17.42 -6.14 16.23
C ASP A 650 -17.88 -5.21 17.36
N VAL A 651 -17.26 -5.30 18.54
CA VAL A 651 -17.49 -4.40 19.67
C VAL A 651 -17.18 -2.95 19.28
N ARG A 652 -16.04 -2.71 18.61
CA ARG A 652 -15.65 -1.37 18.14
C ARG A 652 -16.61 -0.82 17.08
N VAL A 653 -16.97 -1.61 16.07
CA VAL A 653 -17.87 -1.18 14.99
C VAL A 653 -19.28 -0.90 15.52
N LYS A 654 -19.85 -1.80 16.34
CA LYS A 654 -21.16 -1.58 17.00
C LYS A 654 -21.14 -0.33 17.89
N GLN A 655 -20.04 -0.07 18.60
CA GLN A 655 -19.87 1.15 19.40
C GLN A 655 -19.80 2.41 18.53
N HIS A 656 -19.10 2.37 17.39
CA HIS A 656 -19.02 3.48 16.44
C HIS A 656 -20.35 3.73 15.71
N GLU A 657 -21.14 2.69 15.44
CA GLU A 657 -22.51 2.84 14.93
C GLU A 657 -23.39 3.64 15.90
N GLU A 658 -23.37 3.36 17.21
CA GLU A 658 -24.13 4.14 18.18
C GLU A 658 -23.59 5.57 18.35
N VAL A 659 -22.28 5.80 18.15
CA VAL A 659 -21.70 7.15 18.05
C VAL A 659 -22.31 7.94 16.88
N LEU A 660 -22.45 7.33 15.70
CA LEU A 660 -23.11 7.95 14.54
C LEU A 660 -24.62 8.12 14.74
N LYS A 661 -25.33 7.10 15.26
CA LYS A 661 -26.77 7.15 15.54
C LYS A 661 -27.13 8.23 16.56
N SER A 662 -26.21 8.59 17.46
CA SER A 662 -26.40 9.70 18.42
C SER A 662 -26.29 11.10 17.81
N GLY A 663 -25.71 11.23 16.61
CA GLY A 663 -25.56 12.51 15.90
C GLY A 663 -24.81 13.56 16.72
N LEU A 664 -25.19 14.82 16.57
CA LEU A 664 -24.69 15.92 17.40
C LEU A 664 -25.50 16.14 18.69
N ALA A 665 -26.47 15.26 19.01
CA ALA A 665 -27.28 15.36 20.22
C ALA A 665 -26.55 14.89 21.49
N HIS A 666 -25.36 14.27 21.34
CA HIS A 666 -24.51 13.84 22.43
C HIS A 666 -23.07 14.38 22.22
N PRO A 667 -22.35 14.87 23.26
CA PRO A 667 -21.00 15.41 23.09
C PRO A 667 -19.96 14.38 22.61
N GLY A 668 -20.23 13.10 22.83
CA GLY A 668 -19.46 11.97 22.27
C GLY A 668 -19.94 11.44 20.91
N GLY A 669 -20.90 12.09 20.26
CA GLY A 669 -21.44 11.71 18.96
C GLY A 669 -20.74 12.36 17.76
N LEU A 670 -21.09 11.91 16.56
CA LEU A 670 -20.59 12.41 15.27
C LEU A 670 -21.75 12.60 14.29
N ASP A 671 -21.67 13.59 13.41
CA ASP A 671 -22.69 13.85 12.38
C ASP A 671 -22.60 12.84 11.22
N PRO A 672 -23.64 12.02 10.95
CA PRO A 672 -23.65 11.10 9.81
C PRO A 672 -23.65 11.81 8.44
N ALA A 673 -24.07 13.07 8.33
CA ALA A 673 -24.04 13.79 7.06
C ALA A 673 -22.59 14.06 6.63
N THR A 674 -21.76 14.66 7.49
CA THR A 674 -20.33 14.90 7.21
C THR A 674 -19.38 13.77 7.60
N THR A 675 -19.88 12.57 7.95
CA THR A 675 -19.03 11.41 8.30
C THR A 675 -19.25 10.22 7.36
N VAL A 676 -18.16 9.53 7.04
CA VAL A 676 -18.09 8.18 6.46
C VAL A 676 -17.48 7.24 7.51
N MET A 677 -18.01 6.03 7.63
CA MET A 677 -17.36 4.95 8.38
C MET A 677 -17.09 3.78 7.45
N ALA A 678 -15.83 3.32 7.43
CA ALA A 678 -15.44 2.11 6.72
C ALA A 678 -14.22 1.47 7.40
N ILE A 679 -14.29 0.15 7.56
CA ILE A 679 -13.24 -0.71 8.10
C ILE A 679 -12.05 -0.70 7.14
N TRP A 680 -10.85 -0.44 7.66
CA TRP A 680 -9.61 -0.59 6.91
C TRP A 680 -9.06 -2.01 7.12
N PRO A 681 -8.85 -2.83 6.07
CA PRO A 681 -8.64 -4.26 6.21
C PRO A 681 -7.23 -4.67 6.68
N ALA A 682 -6.26 -3.75 6.73
CA ALA A 682 -4.88 -4.10 7.04
C ALA A 682 -4.69 -4.64 8.48
N PRO A 683 -3.77 -5.61 8.67
CA PRO A 683 -3.23 -5.96 9.98
C PRO A 683 -2.65 -4.76 10.73
N MET A 684 -2.88 -4.74 12.04
CA MET A 684 -2.18 -3.85 12.98
C MET A 684 -0.83 -4.49 13.30
N VAL A 685 0.26 -3.90 12.82
CA VAL A 685 1.60 -4.51 12.96
C VAL A 685 2.24 -4.17 14.32
N TYR A 686 1.83 -3.05 14.92
CA TYR A 686 2.36 -2.41 16.13
C TYR A 686 3.79 -1.83 15.97
N ALA A 687 4.20 -1.49 14.75
CA ALA A 687 5.53 -0.95 14.42
C ALA A 687 5.61 0.60 14.45
N GLY A 688 4.75 1.26 15.25
CA GLY A 688 4.91 2.66 15.66
C GLY A 688 5.23 3.66 14.52
N PRO A 689 6.35 4.42 14.59
CA PRO A 689 6.75 5.39 13.57
C PRO A 689 6.93 4.82 12.15
N THR A 690 7.28 3.54 12.02
CA THR A 690 7.32 2.84 10.72
C THR A 690 5.90 2.67 10.20
N GLU A 691 4.99 2.13 11.03
CA GLU A 691 3.65 1.75 10.59
C GLU A 691 2.70 2.94 10.38
N VAL A 692 2.82 4.02 11.16
CA VAL A 692 1.94 5.19 11.02
C VAL A 692 2.07 5.85 9.63
N GLN A 693 3.24 5.75 8.99
CA GLN A 693 3.42 6.15 7.59
C GLN A 693 2.50 5.34 6.68
N PHE A 694 2.48 4.00 6.83
CA PHE A 694 1.58 3.11 6.09
C PHE A 694 0.09 3.39 6.40
N HIS A 695 -0.25 3.69 7.66
CA HIS A 695 -1.62 4.05 8.05
C HIS A 695 -2.13 5.31 7.33
N ALA A 696 -1.26 6.31 7.14
CA ALA A 696 -1.57 7.54 6.40
C ALA A 696 -1.56 7.33 4.88
N LYS A 697 -0.53 6.65 4.37
CA LYS A 697 -0.38 6.16 2.99
C LYS A 697 -1.67 5.54 2.45
N SER A 698 -2.19 4.47 3.07
CA SER A 698 -3.39 3.79 2.58
C SER A 698 -4.64 4.68 2.64
N ARG A 699 -4.66 5.68 3.53
CA ARG A 699 -5.75 6.67 3.62
C ARG A 699 -5.65 7.70 2.49
N ARG A 700 -4.45 8.12 2.09
CA ARG A 700 -4.25 8.94 0.89
C ARG A 700 -4.64 8.18 -0.38
N SER A 701 -4.29 6.89 -0.49
CA SER A 701 -4.71 6.06 -1.64
C SER A 701 -6.22 6.01 -1.82
N ALA A 702 -6.99 6.05 -0.73
CA ALA A 702 -8.46 6.15 -0.74
C ALA A 702 -9.01 7.60 -0.80
N GLY A 703 -8.17 8.62 -1.06
CA GLY A 703 -8.61 10.00 -1.28
C GLY A 703 -8.61 10.92 -0.06
N ALA A 704 -8.00 10.55 1.08
CA ALA A 704 -7.87 11.46 2.21
C ALA A 704 -6.79 12.53 1.97
N SER A 705 -7.17 13.82 1.98
CA SER A 705 -6.24 14.95 1.90
C SER A 705 -5.53 15.22 3.23
N TYR A 706 -6.14 14.82 4.35
CA TYR A 706 -5.62 15.01 5.71
C TYR A 706 -5.61 13.70 6.51
N PHE A 707 -4.61 13.53 7.37
CA PHE A 707 -4.53 12.41 8.33
C PHE A 707 -4.40 12.92 9.77
N VAL A 708 -5.14 12.33 10.70
CA VAL A 708 -5.04 12.62 12.13
C VAL A 708 -3.93 11.78 12.77
N VAL A 709 -3.03 12.43 13.52
CA VAL A 709 -1.95 11.75 14.24
C VAL A 709 -1.80 12.26 15.69
N GLY A 710 -1.78 11.32 16.65
CA GLY A 710 -1.67 11.59 18.10
C GLY A 710 -0.28 11.33 18.67
N ARG A 711 -0.19 11.21 20.01
CA ARG A 711 0.98 10.61 20.70
C ARG A 711 0.96 9.09 20.47
N ASP A 712 2.14 8.50 20.32
CA ASP A 712 2.38 7.06 20.17
C ASP A 712 1.46 6.39 19.12
N PRO A 713 1.40 6.93 17.88
CA PRO A 713 0.58 6.33 16.86
C PRO A 713 1.17 4.96 16.46
N ALA A 714 0.31 3.94 16.39
CA ALA A 714 0.67 2.55 16.12
C ALA A 714 1.59 1.86 17.15
N GLY A 715 1.95 2.48 18.28
CA GLY A 715 2.81 1.84 19.28
C GLY A 715 2.12 0.85 20.23
N MET A 716 2.94 0.25 21.09
CA MET A 716 2.58 -0.58 22.25
C MET A 716 3.74 -0.59 23.27
N LYS A 717 3.58 -1.28 24.41
CA LYS A 717 4.70 -1.62 25.30
C LYS A 717 5.44 -2.85 24.77
N GLY A 718 6.77 -2.85 24.85
CA GLY A 718 7.60 -4.03 24.62
C GLY A 718 7.62 -4.98 25.82
N SER A 719 8.30 -6.11 25.68
CA SER A 719 8.61 -7.00 26.81
C SER A 719 9.69 -6.42 27.74
N GLU A 720 9.87 -7.03 28.91
CA GLU A 720 10.93 -6.67 29.87
C GLU A 720 12.36 -6.77 29.30
N LEU A 721 12.54 -7.49 28.19
CA LEU A 721 13.83 -7.60 27.48
C LEU A 721 14.03 -6.52 26.41
N ALA A 722 12.96 -5.82 26.01
CA ALA A 722 12.96 -4.82 24.94
C ALA A 722 13.00 -3.36 25.47
N LEU A 723 12.75 -3.15 26.76
CA LEU A 723 12.63 -1.83 27.40
C LEU A 723 13.79 -1.56 28.36
N ALA A 724 14.16 -0.29 28.53
CA ALA A 724 15.16 0.12 29.52
C ALA A 724 14.57 0.23 30.93
N HIS A 725 13.32 0.67 31.04
CA HIS A 725 12.48 0.62 32.23
C HIS A 725 11.09 0.02 31.91
N PRO A 726 10.45 -0.73 32.82
CA PRO A 726 9.11 -1.31 32.59
C PRO A 726 8.00 -0.30 32.30
N ASP A 727 8.17 0.96 32.72
CA ASP A 727 7.24 2.05 32.46
C ASP A 727 7.38 2.66 31.05
N ASP A 728 8.45 2.38 30.31
CA ASP A 728 8.68 2.89 28.95
C ASP A 728 7.64 2.37 27.94
N ASP A 729 7.33 3.18 26.92
CA ASP A 729 6.64 2.74 25.71
C ASP A 729 7.69 2.23 24.70
N LEU A 730 7.35 1.32 23.77
CA LEU A 730 8.34 0.75 22.82
C LEU A 730 8.89 1.81 21.83
N TYR A 731 8.18 2.91 21.68
CA TYR A 731 8.56 4.06 20.85
C TYR A 731 8.38 5.36 21.64
N ASP A 732 9.23 6.35 21.35
CA ASP A 732 8.97 7.72 21.82
C ASP A 732 7.64 8.22 21.23
N GLY A 733 6.80 8.77 22.10
CA GLY A 733 5.43 9.14 21.76
C GLY A 733 5.29 10.25 20.71
N ASP A 734 6.35 11.01 20.40
CA ASP A 734 6.33 12.06 19.39
C ASP A 734 7.04 11.66 18.09
N HIS A 735 7.90 10.63 18.10
CA HIS A 735 8.57 10.12 16.88
C HIS A 735 7.61 9.84 15.73
N GLY A 736 6.46 9.20 15.99
CA GLY A 736 5.47 8.91 14.95
C GLY A 736 4.88 10.15 14.28
N ARG A 737 4.88 11.31 14.97
CA ARG A 737 4.44 12.60 14.40
C ARG A 737 5.55 13.22 13.54
N TYR A 738 6.79 13.25 14.03
CA TYR A 738 7.93 13.81 13.30
C TYR A 738 8.29 13.00 12.05
N VAL A 739 8.30 11.66 12.15
CA VAL A 739 8.58 10.77 11.01
C VAL A 739 7.51 10.92 9.93
N LEU A 740 6.22 10.93 10.30
CA LEU A 740 5.13 11.07 9.33
C LEU A 740 5.17 12.42 8.59
N GLN A 741 5.49 13.52 9.29
CA GLN A 741 5.66 14.85 8.66
C GLN A 741 6.80 14.92 7.64
N ASN A 742 7.77 14.00 7.71
CA ASN A 742 8.94 13.94 6.83
C ASN A 742 8.94 12.66 5.96
N SER A 743 7.81 11.94 5.88
CA SER A 743 7.75 10.63 5.22
C SER A 743 7.97 10.75 3.70
N PRO A 744 8.96 10.03 3.12
CA PRO A 744 9.27 10.13 1.71
C PRO A 744 8.10 9.64 0.85
N GLY A 745 7.67 10.45 -0.11
CA GLY A 745 6.58 10.09 -1.02
C GLY A 745 5.18 10.11 -0.41
N ILE A 746 4.96 10.71 0.76
CA ILE A 746 3.61 10.89 1.32
C ILE A 746 2.75 11.88 0.51
N GLY A 747 3.39 12.72 -0.31
CA GLY A 747 2.74 13.62 -1.26
C GLY A 747 2.18 14.89 -0.60
N SER A 748 1.04 15.37 -1.08
CA SER A 748 0.37 16.58 -0.57
C SER A 748 -0.50 16.38 0.67
N MET A 749 -0.46 15.19 1.28
CA MET A 749 -1.25 14.89 2.49
C MET A 749 -0.77 15.73 3.68
N LYS A 750 -1.70 16.42 4.35
CA LYS A 750 -1.39 17.24 5.53
C LYS A 750 -1.71 16.52 6.83
N MET A 751 -0.89 16.75 7.86
CA MET A 751 -1.04 16.08 9.16
C MET A 751 -1.76 16.96 10.16
N LEU A 752 -2.88 16.47 10.69
CA LEU A 752 -3.64 17.12 11.76
C LEU A 752 -3.16 16.57 13.10
N SER A 753 -2.30 17.35 13.77
CA SER A 753 -1.92 17.12 15.16
C SER A 753 -2.94 17.76 16.10
N PHE A 754 -3.14 17.15 17.26
CA PHE A 754 -4.11 17.63 18.25
C PHE A 754 -3.45 17.96 19.59
N VAL A 755 -3.99 18.99 20.23
CA VAL A 755 -3.73 19.32 21.64
C VAL A 755 -4.41 18.30 22.57
N LYS A 756 -3.83 18.11 23.75
CA LYS A 756 -4.41 17.24 24.80
C LYS A 756 -5.75 17.82 25.26
N VAL A 757 -6.77 16.96 25.36
CA VAL A 757 -8.09 17.30 25.90
C VAL A 757 -8.40 16.47 27.14
N MET A 758 -9.12 17.06 28.10
CA MET A 758 -9.53 16.43 29.36
C MET A 758 -11.03 16.68 29.60
N TYR A 759 -11.65 15.92 30.52
CA TYR A 759 -13.08 16.04 30.81
C TYR A 759 -13.32 17.18 31.81
N ASP A 760 -14.09 18.19 31.40
CA ASP A 760 -14.50 19.31 32.26
C ASP A 760 -15.73 18.91 33.09
N ILE A 761 -15.58 18.84 34.42
CA ILE A 761 -16.68 18.43 35.33
C ILE A 761 -17.77 19.48 35.48
N THR A 762 -17.50 20.74 35.11
CA THR A 762 -18.48 21.83 35.23
C THR A 762 -19.45 21.85 34.05
N ASP A 763 -18.92 21.65 32.83
CA ASP A 763 -19.70 21.67 31.58
C ASP A 763 -20.07 20.27 31.06
N ASN A 764 -19.60 19.20 31.70
CA ASN A 764 -19.85 17.79 31.32
C ASN A 764 -19.39 17.42 29.90
N VAL A 765 -18.30 18.02 29.43
CA VAL A 765 -17.76 17.82 28.07
C VAL A 765 -16.25 17.78 28.04
N MET A 766 -15.70 17.16 27.00
CA MET A 766 -14.26 17.17 26.73
C MET A 766 -13.84 18.53 26.15
N LYS A 767 -12.79 19.14 26.70
CA LYS A 767 -12.22 20.42 26.26
C LYS A 767 -10.70 20.40 26.34
N VAL A 768 -10.06 21.41 25.74
CA VAL A 768 -8.68 21.79 26.10
C VAL A 768 -8.68 22.22 27.57
N PRO A 769 -7.75 21.73 28.42
CA PRO A 769 -7.74 22.08 29.83
C PRO A 769 -7.37 23.55 30.05
N ASP A 770 -7.99 24.15 31.05
CA ASP A 770 -7.78 25.54 31.46
C ASP A 770 -6.83 25.58 32.66
N GLU A 771 -5.63 26.12 32.47
CA GLU A 771 -4.58 26.17 33.49
C GLU A 771 -4.97 26.98 34.74
N SER A 772 -5.97 27.86 34.64
CA SER A 772 -6.45 28.65 35.77
C SER A 772 -7.36 27.88 36.75
N ARG A 773 -7.87 26.72 36.33
CA ARG A 773 -8.87 25.91 37.06
C ARG A 773 -8.67 24.40 36.83
N MET A 774 -7.42 23.94 36.83
CA MET A 774 -7.06 22.56 36.49
C MET A 774 -7.80 21.49 37.31
N ASP A 775 -8.23 21.81 38.53
CA ASP A 775 -9.01 20.92 39.41
C ASP A 775 -10.41 20.56 38.83
N ASP A 776 -10.94 21.35 37.89
CA ASP A 776 -12.18 21.03 37.15
C ASP A 776 -11.98 19.92 36.09
N PHE A 777 -10.74 19.50 35.82
CA PHE A 777 -10.41 18.63 34.69
C PHE A 777 -9.96 17.23 35.09
N ILE A 778 -10.78 16.23 34.75
CA ILE A 778 -10.46 14.81 34.98
C ILE A 778 -9.85 14.19 33.71
N SER A 779 -8.71 13.53 33.90
CA SER A 779 -8.13 12.60 32.91
C SER A 779 -8.65 11.18 33.14
N ILE A 780 -9.17 10.55 32.08
CA ILE A 780 -9.62 9.16 32.10
C ILE A 780 -8.73 8.37 31.15
N SER A 781 -7.75 7.64 31.71
CA SER A 781 -6.87 6.78 30.92
C SER A 781 -7.61 5.55 30.37
N GLY A 782 -7.05 4.92 29.34
CA GLY A 782 -7.56 3.65 28.81
C GLY A 782 -7.73 2.60 29.91
N SER A 783 -6.74 2.42 30.78
CA SER A 783 -6.80 1.47 31.90
C SER A 783 -7.91 1.80 32.92
N LYS A 784 -8.14 3.09 33.23
CA LYS A 784 -9.25 3.53 34.12
C LYS A 784 -10.60 3.24 33.48
N MET A 785 -10.72 3.48 32.17
CA MET A 785 -11.92 3.15 31.38
C MET A 785 -12.19 1.63 31.32
N ARG A 786 -11.16 0.81 31.07
CA ARG A 786 -11.26 -0.67 31.08
C ARG A 786 -11.72 -1.19 32.45
N LEU A 787 -11.21 -0.63 33.56
CA LEU A 787 -11.59 -1.00 34.92
C LEU A 787 -13.07 -0.64 35.24
N LEU A 788 -13.50 0.58 34.89
CA LEU A 788 -14.90 1.01 35.05
C LEU A 788 -15.86 0.10 34.26
N ALA A 789 -15.50 -0.27 33.03
CA ALA A 789 -16.32 -1.15 32.21
C ALA A 789 -16.44 -2.57 32.80
N ARG A 790 -15.32 -3.16 33.28
CA ARG A 790 -15.30 -4.45 34.00
C ARG A 790 -16.18 -4.43 35.25
N ASN A 791 -16.13 -3.34 36.01
CA ASN A 791 -16.95 -3.15 37.21
C ASN A 791 -18.43 -2.86 36.91
N GLY A 792 -18.82 -2.75 35.62
CA GLY A 792 -20.19 -2.43 35.22
C GLY A 792 -20.63 -1.01 35.58
N ALA A 793 -19.70 -0.05 35.58
CA ALA A 793 -19.96 1.33 35.96
C ALA A 793 -21.10 1.95 35.15
N VAL A 794 -21.98 2.69 35.83
CA VAL A 794 -23.11 3.42 35.21
C VAL A 794 -22.76 4.89 35.01
N PRO A 795 -23.50 5.66 34.19
CA PRO A 795 -23.28 7.10 34.08
C PRO A 795 -23.39 7.83 35.43
N CYS A 796 -22.42 8.68 35.76
CA CYS A 796 -22.43 9.54 36.95
C CYS A 796 -23.59 10.56 36.88
N SER A 797 -23.92 11.18 38.02
CA SER A 797 -24.86 12.32 38.04
C SER A 797 -24.23 13.55 37.36
N PRO A 798 -24.89 14.20 36.37
CA PRO A 798 -24.35 15.37 35.70
C PRO A 798 -24.10 16.59 36.60
N THR A 799 -24.69 16.62 37.80
CA THR A 799 -24.55 17.73 38.75
C THR A 799 -23.63 17.39 39.93
N ASN A 800 -23.04 16.19 39.97
CA ASN A 800 -22.13 15.77 41.03
C ASN A 800 -21.25 14.61 40.53
N ILE A 801 -20.09 14.94 39.94
CA ILE A 801 -19.12 13.96 39.46
C ILE A 801 -18.07 13.71 40.54
N PRO A 802 -17.90 12.46 41.01
CA PRO A 802 -16.88 12.11 41.99
C PRO A 802 -15.46 12.28 41.44
N THR A 803 -14.53 12.74 42.29
CA THR A 803 -13.09 12.76 41.98
C THR A 803 -12.53 11.34 41.80
N ASP A 804 -12.90 10.40 42.69
CA ASP A 804 -12.67 8.97 42.45
C ASP A 804 -13.87 8.28 41.80
N LEU A 805 -13.83 8.28 40.46
CA LEU A 805 -14.77 7.56 39.60
C LEU A 805 -14.76 6.03 39.81
N VAL A 806 -13.66 5.44 40.28
CA VAL A 806 -13.51 3.99 40.48
C VAL A 806 -14.14 3.57 41.79
N GLU A 807 -13.92 4.32 42.87
CA GLU A 807 -14.62 4.11 44.16
C GLU A 807 -16.14 4.29 43.98
N ALA A 808 -16.56 5.34 43.27
CA ALA A 808 -17.97 5.59 42.97
C ALA A 808 -18.57 4.66 41.89
N ASN A 809 -17.74 3.84 41.24
CA ASN A 809 -18.08 2.98 40.10
C ASN A 809 -18.99 3.65 39.04
N CYS A 810 -18.60 4.85 38.57
CA CYS A 810 -19.38 5.59 37.58
C CYS A 810 -18.52 6.20 36.46
N VAL A 811 -19.09 6.32 35.27
CA VAL A 811 -18.47 6.99 34.10
C VAL A 811 -19.07 8.39 33.90
N PRO A 812 -18.29 9.47 33.74
CA PRO A 812 -18.84 10.82 33.62
C PRO A 812 -19.85 10.99 32.48
N SER A 813 -20.96 11.67 32.78
CA SER A 813 -22.10 11.83 31.89
C SER A 813 -21.76 12.68 30.66
N GLY A 814 -21.60 12.03 29.51
CA GLY A 814 -21.14 12.68 28.28
C GLY A 814 -19.79 12.16 27.77
N PHE A 815 -19.01 11.46 28.61
CA PHE A 815 -17.71 10.90 28.22
C PHE A 815 -17.82 9.86 27.09
N MET A 816 -18.89 9.07 27.03
CA MET A 816 -19.20 8.17 25.91
C MET A 816 -20.71 8.13 25.71
N VAL A 817 -21.16 7.89 24.46
CA VAL A 817 -22.59 7.69 24.15
C VAL A 817 -23.11 6.49 24.97
N PRO A 818 -24.23 6.61 25.73
CA PRO A 818 -24.66 5.59 26.68
C PRO A 818 -24.71 4.17 26.12
N LYS A 819 -25.41 3.94 25.00
CA LYS A 819 -25.44 2.62 24.34
C LYS A 819 -24.07 2.12 23.88
N GLY A 820 -23.19 3.04 23.47
CA GLY A 820 -21.80 2.71 23.13
C GLY A 820 -20.98 2.31 24.36
N TRP A 821 -21.31 2.87 25.53
CA TRP A 821 -20.77 2.43 26.82
C TRP A 821 -21.34 1.07 27.23
N ASP A 822 -22.64 0.85 27.08
CA ASP A 822 -23.29 -0.44 27.38
C ASP A 822 -22.67 -1.60 26.57
N ILE A 823 -22.34 -1.39 25.29
CA ILE A 823 -21.61 -2.33 24.43
C ILE A 823 -20.20 -2.63 24.97
N VAL A 824 -19.48 -1.61 25.45
CA VAL A 824 -18.14 -1.76 26.02
C VAL A 824 -18.18 -2.46 27.39
N VAL A 825 -19.20 -2.20 28.20
CA VAL A 825 -19.48 -2.92 29.46
C VAL A 825 -19.83 -4.39 29.18
N ASP A 826 -20.68 -4.67 28.19
CA ASP A 826 -21.04 -6.05 27.81
C ASP A 826 -19.81 -6.87 27.40
N TYR A 827 -18.90 -6.28 26.62
CA TYR A 827 -17.60 -6.89 26.32
C TYR A 827 -16.77 -7.12 27.58
N TYR A 828 -16.49 -6.09 28.37
CA TYR A 828 -15.57 -6.20 29.50
C TYR A 828 -16.09 -7.07 30.67
N ARG A 829 -17.40 -7.33 30.75
CA ARG A 829 -18.00 -8.26 31.73
C ARG A 829 -18.15 -9.68 31.22
N ASN A 830 -18.07 -9.91 29.91
CA ASN A 830 -18.26 -11.21 29.26
C ASN A 830 -17.10 -11.51 28.28
N ILE A 831 -15.86 -11.16 28.64
CA ILE A 831 -14.70 -11.23 27.76
C ILE A 831 -14.45 -12.66 27.25
N ASP A 832 -14.59 -13.66 28.12
CA ASP A 832 -14.35 -15.08 27.84
C ASP A 832 -15.53 -15.78 27.13
N ALA A 833 -16.59 -15.05 26.75
CA ALA A 833 -17.84 -15.64 26.27
C ALA A 833 -17.81 -16.18 24.81
N GLY A 834 -16.64 -16.28 24.18
CA GLY A 834 -16.41 -16.90 22.85
C GLY A 834 -17.12 -16.26 21.64
N ARG A 835 -18.01 -15.28 21.85
CA ARG A 835 -18.90 -14.68 20.83
C ARG A 835 -18.33 -13.47 20.08
N TRP A 836 -17.12 -13.03 20.42
CA TRP A 836 -16.51 -11.81 19.91
C TRP A 836 -15.74 -12.06 18.62
N ILE A 837 -15.72 -11.07 17.72
CA ILE A 837 -14.92 -11.11 16.49
C ILE A 837 -13.72 -10.19 16.70
N PRO A 838 -12.54 -10.72 17.08
CA PRO A 838 -11.39 -9.88 17.44
C PRO A 838 -10.95 -9.00 16.25
N TRP A 839 -10.92 -9.61 15.06
CA TRP A 839 -10.61 -8.99 13.78
C TRP A 839 -11.23 -9.81 12.63
N SER A 840 -11.05 -9.35 11.39
CA SER A 840 -11.62 -9.94 10.17
C SER A 840 -11.04 -11.33 9.88
N ARG A 841 -11.64 -12.37 10.46
CA ARG A 841 -11.38 -13.79 10.17
C ARG A 841 -12.56 -14.43 9.45
N PRO A 842 -12.36 -15.17 8.35
CA PRO A 842 -13.46 -15.80 7.62
C PRO A 842 -14.27 -16.73 8.52
N GLN A 843 -15.58 -16.52 8.59
CA GLN A 843 -16.51 -17.54 9.08
C GLN A 843 -16.80 -18.47 7.91
N VAL A 844 -16.26 -19.69 7.98
CA VAL A 844 -16.30 -20.70 6.90
C VAL A 844 -17.04 -21.94 7.37
N ASP A 845 -17.91 -22.47 6.52
CA ASP A 845 -18.47 -23.82 6.66
C ASP A 845 -17.37 -24.84 6.26
N PRO A 846 -17.02 -25.83 7.09
CA PRO A 846 -15.98 -26.80 6.75
C PRO A 846 -16.33 -27.71 5.56
N GLY A 847 -17.60 -27.84 5.16
CA GLY A 847 -18.05 -28.70 4.08
C GLY A 847 -18.11 -30.17 4.50
N THR A 848 -19.29 -30.60 4.96
CA THR A 848 -19.52 -31.90 5.60
C THR A 848 -20.49 -32.77 4.79
N ASP A 849 -20.29 -34.10 4.80
CA ASP A 849 -21.10 -35.05 4.01
C ASP A 849 -22.58 -34.94 4.40
N SER A 850 -23.46 -34.96 3.40
CA SER A 850 -24.91 -34.89 3.56
C SER A 850 -25.52 -35.87 4.60
N ARG A 851 -24.81 -36.95 4.94
CA ARG A 851 -25.16 -37.98 5.96
C ARG A 851 -24.61 -37.68 7.36
N THR A 852 -23.97 -36.53 7.58
CA THR A 852 -23.37 -36.15 8.87
C THR A 852 -24.13 -35.02 9.56
N LEU A 853 -23.89 -34.88 10.87
CA LEU A 853 -24.42 -33.85 11.75
C LEU A 853 -23.24 -33.12 12.39
N SER A 854 -23.15 -31.82 12.15
CA SER A 854 -22.23 -30.92 12.84
C SER A 854 -22.89 -30.39 14.13
N GLU A 855 -22.16 -30.48 15.23
CA GLU A 855 -22.45 -29.83 16.50
C GLU A 855 -21.31 -28.86 16.87
N GLY A 856 -21.61 -27.83 17.66
CA GLY A 856 -20.64 -26.80 18.08
C GLY A 856 -20.28 -25.77 17.01
N LYS A 857 -19.12 -25.10 17.18
CA LYS A 857 -18.59 -24.12 16.21
C LYS A 857 -17.23 -24.59 15.68
N PHE A 858 -17.10 -24.72 14.36
CA PHE A 858 -15.83 -25.06 13.70
C PHE A 858 -14.71 -24.08 14.07
N GLY A 859 -13.47 -24.58 14.22
CA GLY A 859 -12.35 -23.82 14.78
C GLY A 859 -12.42 -23.65 16.31
N THR A 860 -13.11 -24.53 17.03
CA THR A 860 -13.13 -24.58 18.51
C THR A 860 -13.25 -26.03 19.00
N GLU A 861 -12.81 -26.29 20.24
CA GLU A 861 -12.96 -27.58 20.95
C GLU A 861 -14.43 -28.08 21.02
N SER A 862 -15.41 -27.20 20.81
CA SER A 862 -16.83 -27.60 20.79
C SER A 862 -17.27 -28.31 19.51
N PHE A 863 -16.49 -28.22 18.42
CA PHE A 863 -16.89 -28.78 17.13
C PHE A 863 -16.80 -30.31 17.13
N GLN A 864 -17.91 -30.97 16.83
CA GLN A 864 -17.97 -32.42 16.66
C GLN A 864 -18.81 -32.77 15.43
N LEU A 865 -18.31 -33.70 14.63
CA LEU A 865 -19.04 -34.32 13.53
C LEU A 865 -19.50 -35.72 13.95
N LYS A 866 -20.76 -36.06 13.65
CA LYS A 866 -21.37 -37.39 13.92
C LYS A 866 -22.07 -37.90 12.66
N HIS A 867 -22.12 -39.21 12.45
CA HIS A 867 -22.88 -39.78 11.32
C HIS A 867 -24.38 -39.90 11.67
N LYS A 868 -25.29 -39.85 10.67
CA LYS A 868 -26.74 -40.00 10.87
C LYS A 868 -27.18 -41.46 11.03
N ASP A 869 -26.55 -42.36 10.29
CA ASP A 869 -26.93 -43.77 10.22
C ASP A 869 -26.08 -44.70 11.12
N TYR A 870 -25.03 -44.17 11.77
CA TYR A 870 -24.06 -44.92 12.56
C TYR A 870 -23.78 -44.21 13.89
N THR A 871 -23.61 -44.97 14.97
CA THR A 871 -23.28 -44.43 16.31
C THR A 871 -21.80 -44.09 16.42
N SER A 872 -20.94 -44.85 15.74
CA SER A 872 -19.48 -44.68 15.71
C SER A 872 -18.97 -44.61 14.28
N PHE A 873 -18.15 -43.60 13.96
CA PHE A 873 -17.37 -43.61 12.71
C PHE A 873 -16.34 -44.75 12.71
N TRP A 874 -15.71 -45.04 13.84
CA TRP A 874 -14.66 -46.06 13.93
C TRP A 874 -15.19 -47.50 13.94
N HIS A 875 -16.29 -47.76 14.65
CA HIS A 875 -16.70 -49.12 15.01
C HIS A 875 -17.92 -49.64 14.24
N ASP A 876 -18.88 -48.79 13.88
CA ASP A 876 -20.13 -49.24 13.25
C ASP A 876 -20.03 -49.33 11.71
N ILE A 877 -19.16 -48.51 11.10
CA ILE A 877 -18.92 -48.52 9.65
C ILE A 877 -18.17 -49.81 9.28
N PRO A 878 -18.66 -50.64 8.34
CA PRO A 878 -17.95 -51.87 7.95
C PRO A 878 -16.58 -51.59 7.31
N LEU A 879 -15.58 -52.42 7.60
CA LEU A 879 -14.25 -52.37 6.96
C LEU A 879 -14.32 -52.32 5.41
N ARG A 880 -15.16 -53.16 4.80
CA ARG A 880 -15.30 -53.28 3.34
C ARG A 880 -16.74 -52.99 2.88
N PRO A 881 -16.94 -52.27 1.76
CA PRO A 881 -18.26 -52.06 1.17
C PRO A 881 -18.86 -53.36 0.61
N SER A 882 -20.15 -53.57 0.83
CA SER A 882 -20.85 -54.81 0.49
C SER A 882 -20.79 -55.13 -1.01
N GLY A 883 -20.27 -56.31 -1.34
CA GLY A 883 -20.22 -56.83 -2.72
C GLY A 883 -19.04 -56.33 -3.57
N GLN A 884 -18.09 -55.60 -2.97
CA GLN A 884 -16.82 -55.25 -3.63
C GLN A 884 -15.72 -56.31 -3.37
N PRO A 885 -14.65 -56.36 -4.19
CA PRO A 885 -13.49 -57.23 -3.93
C PRO A 885 -12.69 -56.80 -2.68
N ASP A 886 -11.87 -57.71 -2.15
CA ASP A 886 -11.08 -57.46 -0.92
C ASP A 886 -10.04 -56.33 -1.03
N GLU A 887 -9.64 -55.94 -2.26
CA GLU A 887 -8.79 -54.76 -2.54
C GLU A 887 -9.49 -53.41 -2.25
N ILE A 888 -10.80 -53.43 -1.97
CA ILE A 888 -11.62 -52.25 -1.69
C ILE A 888 -11.99 -52.18 -0.21
N VAL A 889 -11.66 -51.05 0.42
CA VAL A 889 -12.04 -50.70 1.79
C VAL A 889 -13.00 -49.51 1.79
N ASN A 890 -13.71 -49.31 2.89
CA ASN A 890 -14.32 -48.02 3.17
C ASN A 890 -13.25 -47.11 3.79
N PHE A 891 -13.18 -45.87 3.31
CA PHE A 891 -12.37 -44.78 3.87
C PHE A 891 -13.33 -43.76 4.50
N VAL A 892 -13.01 -43.29 5.71
CA VAL A 892 -13.71 -42.19 6.37
C VAL A 892 -12.86 -40.93 6.22
N THR A 893 -13.32 -39.95 5.46
CA THR A 893 -12.57 -38.70 5.24
C THR A 893 -12.68 -37.78 6.46
N GLU A 894 -11.55 -37.38 7.02
CA GLU A 894 -11.46 -36.43 8.14
C GLU A 894 -10.99 -35.06 7.66
N ILE A 895 -9.97 -35.01 6.81
CA ILE A 895 -9.41 -33.77 6.26
C ILE A 895 -9.55 -33.80 4.73
N PRO A 896 -10.47 -33.01 4.16
CA PRO A 896 -10.60 -32.86 2.71
C PRO A 896 -9.34 -32.35 2.01
N LEU A 897 -9.17 -32.70 0.74
CA LEU A 897 -8.10 -32.21 -0.14
C LEU A 897 -7.94 -30.67 -0.06
N PHE A 898 -6.68 -30.23 0.05
CA PHE A 898 -6.23 -28.85 0.26
C PHE A 898 -6.63 -28.18 1.60
N MET A 899 -7.41 -28.81 2.47
CA MET A 899 -7.74 -28.27 3.79
C MET A 899 -6.61 -28.58 4.79
N THR A 900 -6.27 -27.64 5.67
CA THR A 900 -5.13 -27.80 6.61
C THR A 900 -5.54 -27.96 8.08
N ALA A 901 -6.81 -27.78 8.43
CA ALA A 901 -7.29 -28.07 9.79
C ALA A 901 -7.06 -29.54 10.13
N LYS A 902 -6.34 -29.85 11.21
CA LYS A 902 -6.13 -31.23 11.63
C LYS A 902 -7.40 -31.74 12.31
N MET A 903 -8.15 -32.58 11.61
CA MET A 903 -9.36 -33.25 12.08
C MET A 903 -9.02 -34.70 12.41
N GLU A 904 -9.58 -35.25 13.48
CA GLU A 904 -9.27 -36.61 13.95
C GLU A 904 -10.43 -37.23 14.76
N VAL A 905 -10.60 -38.55 14.62
CA VAL A 905 -11.61 -39.39 15.27
C VAL A 905 -11.31 -39.59 16.76
N GLN A 906 -12.20 -39.08 17.61
CA GLN A 906 -11.97 -39.04 19.05
C GLN A 906 -12.22 -40.40 19.72
N LYS A 907 -11.18 -41.23 19.80
CA LYS A 907 -11.19 -42.59 20.38
C LYS A 907 -11.85 -42.71 21.77
N THR A 908 -11.73 -41.68 22.61
CA THR A 908 -12.23 -41.64 24.00
C THR A 908 -13.63 -41.02 24.15
N ILE A 909 -14.15 -40.33 23.13
CA ILE A 909 -15.44 -39.62 23.21
C ILE A 909 -16.58 -40.52 22.74
N THR A 910 -17.72 -40.44 23.43
CA THR A 910 -18.95 -41.15 23.08
C THR A 910 -19.38 -40.89 21.63
N GLY A 911 -19.44 -41.95 20.83
CA GLY A 911 -19.77 -41.92 19.41
C GLY A 911 -18.56 -41.80 18.46
N ASN A 912 -17.33 -41.75 18.99
CA ASN A 912 -16.11 -41.48 18.21
C ASN A 912 -16.32 -40.37 17.15
N PRO A 913 -16.75 -39.16 17.56
CA PRO A 913 -16.94 -38.06 16.64
C PRO A 913 -15.60 -37.62 16.04
N ILE A 914 -15.63 -37.05 14.83
CA ILE A 914 -14.47 -36.35 14.27
C ILE A 914 -14.50 -34.91 14.79
N SER A 915 -13.40 -34.44 15.38
CA SER A 915 -13.24 -33.05 15.84
C SER A 915 -11.86 -32.50 15.47
N GLN A 916 -11.64 -31.20 15.66
CA GLN A 916 -10.34 -30.59 15.37
C GLN A 916 -9.37 -30.75 16.55
N ASP A 917 -8.10 -31.07 16.26
CA ASP A 917 -6.99 -31.00 17.21
C ASP A 917 -6.88 -29.60 17.83
N SER A 918 -6.35 -29.55 19.06
CA SER A 918 -5.87 -28.31 19.67
C SER A 918 -4.37 -28.36 19.93
N ASN A 919 -3.72 -27.20 19.82
CA ASN A 919 -2.36 -26.98 20.26
C ASN A 919 -2.29 -26.95 21.80
N SER A 920 -1.09 -26.92 22.37
CA SER A 920 -0.85 -26.91 23.82
C SER A 920 -1.35 -25.64 24.55
N ASP A 921 -1.80 -24.62 23.82
CA ASP A 921 -2.45 -23.40 24.32
C ASP A 921 -3.99 -23.40 24.16
N GLY A 922 -4.57 -24.50 23.66
CA GLY A 922 -6.01 -24.62 23.36
C GLY A 922 -6.44 -23.97 22.03
N SER A 923 -5.51 -23.47 21.21
CA SER A 923 -5.83 -22.95 19.88
C SER A 923 -6.05 -24.10 18.87
N PRO A 924 -7.02 -23.98 17.94
CA PRO A 924 -7.28 -25.01 16.93
C PRO A 924 -6.05 -25.24 16.02
N ARG A 925 -5.70 -26.52 15.80
CA ARG A 925 -4.48 -26.89 15.08
C ARG A 925 -4.68 -26.98 13.58
N TYR A 926 -3.67 -26.54 12.84
CA TYR A 926 -3.61 -26.58 11.38
C TYR A 926 -2.20 -27.00 10.93
N TYR A 927 -2.10 -27.76 9.84
CA TYR A 927 -0.82 -27.96 9.16
C TYR A 927 -0.33 -26.64 8.54
N THR A 928 0.94 -26.32 8.78
CA THR A 928 1.60 -25.09 8.33
C THR A 928 2.73 -25.34 7.32
N TYR A 929 3.17 -26.59 7.17
CA TYR A 929 4.24 -27.02 6.27
C TYR A 929 3.96 -26.75 4.77
N GLY A 930 2.68 -26.76 4.38
CA GLY A 930 2.23 -26.51 3.02
C GLY A 930 0.75 -26.90 2.85
N THR A 931 0.30 -27.01 1.60
CA THR A 931 -1.07 -27.45 1.27
C THR A 931 -1.09 -28.97 1.06
N PRO A 932 -1.88 -29.76 1.81
CA PRO A 932 -2.07 -31.19 1.57
C PRO A 932 -2.64 -31.47 0.18
N PHE A 933 -2.11 -32.47 -0.51
CA PHE A 933 -2.43 -32.81 -1.90
C PHE A 933 -3.11 -34.18 -2.04
N PHE A 934 -3.70 -34.65 -0.94
CA PHE A 934 -4.44 -35.89 -0.74
C PHE A 934 -5.64 -35.57 0.19
N ASN A 935 -6.68 -36.39 0.19
CA ASN A 935 -7.65 -36.43 1.29
C ASN A 935 -7.08 -37.32 2.42
N TYR A 936 -7.33 -36.98 3.69
CA TYR A 936 -6.83 -37.71 4.86
C TYR A 936 -7.98 -38.23 5.73
N GLY A 937 -7.72 -39.28 6.51
CA GLY A 937 -8.60 -39.91 7.47
C GLY A 937 -8.22 -41.38 7.64
N PHE A 938 -9.15 -42.26 8.01
CA PHE A 938 -8.80 -43.62 8.45
C PHE A 938 -9.66 -44.74 7.84
N ILE A 939 -9.24 -45.99 8.07
CA ILE A 939 -10.00 -47.22 7.76
C ILE A 939 -10.79 -47.69 9.00
N PRO A 940 -12.13 -47.73 8.96
CA PRO A 940 -12.94 -48.15 10.10
C PRO A 940 -12.74 -49.64 10.40
N GLN A 941 -12.97 -50.01 11.66
CA GLN A 941 -12.79 -51.36 12.19
C GLN A 941 -11.34 -51.90 12.09
N THR A 942 -10.34 -51.01 12.10
CA THR A 942 -8.91 -51.35 12.24
C THR A 942 -8.33 -50.73 13.52
N TRP A 943 -7.22 -51.26 14.04
CA TRP A 943 -6.49 -50.68 15.18
C TRP A 943 -5.01 -51.09 15.20
N GLU A 944 -4.13 -50.12 15.44
CA GLU A 944 -2.67 -50.22 15.55
C GLU A 944 -2.25 -50.42 17.01
N ASP A 945 -2.18 -51.68 17.44
CA ASP A 945 -1.91 -52.05 18.84
C ASP A 945 -0.50 -51.63 19.34
N PRO A 946 -0.38 -50.76 20.38
CA PRO A 946 0.91 -50.31 20.91
C PRO A 946 1.64 -51.38 21.74
N GLU A 947 0.95 -52.43 22.18
CA GLU A 947 1.54 -53.55 22.92
C GLU A 947 2.25 -54.54 21.98
N LEU A 948 1.85 -54.59 20.70
CA LEU A 948 2.43 -55.45 19.66
C LEU A 948 3.63 -54.79 18.98
N LYS A 949 4.83 -55.04 19.53
CA LYS A 949 6.08 -54.44 19.06
C LYS A 949 6.73 -55.18 17.89
N ASP A 950 7.28 -54.41 16.95
CA ASP A 950 8.06 -54.86 15.81
C ASP A 950 9.45 -55.43 16.21
N SER A 951 10.26 -55.77 15.22
CA SER A 951 11.62 -56.29 15.47
C SER A 951 12.65 -55.26 15.97
N LEU A 952 12.30 -53.97 16.00
CA LEU A 952 13.14 -52.85 16.44
C LEU A 952 12.70 -52.34 17.84
N GLY A 953 11.47 -52.62 18.26
CA GLY A 953 10.86 -52.22 19.53
C GLY A 953 9.73 -51.19 19.41
N ASN A 954 9.33 -50.80 18.20
CA ASN A 954 8.25 -49.86 17.94
C ASN A 954 6.90 -50.59 18.07
N GLY A 955 5.93 -50.03 18.80
CA GLY A 955 4.54 -50.54 18.81
C GLY A 955 3.67 -49.68 17.89
N GLY A 956 2.44 -50.08 17.58
CA GLY A 956 1.51 -49.22 16.84
C GLY A 956 1.24 -47.87 17.54
N ASP A 957 0.84 -46.86 16.78
CA ASP A 957 0.47 -45.51 17.24
C ASP A 957 -0.80 -45.45 18.12
N ASN A 958 -1.47 -46.58 18.36
CA ASN A 958 -2.69 -46.72 19.14
C ASN A 958 -3.93 -46.08 18.47
N ASP A 959 -3.92 -45.88 17.15
CA ASP A 959 -5.01 -45.33 16.32
C ASP A 959 -5.66 -46.36 15.36
N PRO A 960 -6.75 -46.02 14.65
CA PRO A 960 -7.17 -46.76 13.46
C PRO A 960 -6.17 -46.53 12.32
N LEU A 961 -6.03 -47.47 11.37
CA LEU A 961 -5.11 -47.32 10.24
C LEU A 961 -5.43 -46.05 9.43
N ASP A 962 -4.45 -45.15 9.38
CA ASP A 962 -4.52 -43.90 8.64
C ASP A 962 -4.39 -44.09 7.13
N VAL A 963 -4.96 -43.14 6.39
CA VAL A 963 -5.16 -43.21 4.94
C VAL A 963 -4.82 -41.88 4.28
N MET A 964 -3.99 -41.96 3.24
CA MET A 964 -3.77 -40.89 2.28
C MET A 964 -4.45 -41.27 0.97
N GLU A 965 -5.60 -40.66 0.70
CA GLU A 965 -6.36 -40.85 -0.55
C GLU A 965 -5.85 -39.85 -1.59
N ILE A 966 -5.28 -40.38 -2.67
CA ILE A 966 -4.50 -39.64 -3.69
C ILE A 966 -5.33 -39.21 -4.92
N GLY A 967 -6.63 -39.06 -4.74
CA GLY A 967 -7.57 -38.64 -5.76
C GLY A 967 -7.27 -37.21 -6.25
N SER A 968 -7.78 -36.90 -7.44
CA SER A 968 -7.82 -35.54 -7.98
C SER A 968 -9.04 -34.76 -7.46
N THR A 969 -9.87 -35.39 -6.62
CA THR A 969 -11.18 -34.91 -6.16
C THR A 969 -11.17 -34.60 -4.66
N ARG A 970 -11.72 -33.45 -4.25
CA ARG A 970 -11.95 -33.14 -2.83
C ARG A 970 -13.17 -33.90 -2.33
N LEU A 971 -13.00 -34.74 -1.31
CA LEU A 971 -14.07 -35.49 -0.65
C LEU A 971 -14.71 -34.65 0.47
N GLU A 972 -15.97 -34.94 0.82
CA GLU A 972 -16.69 -34.23 1.89
C GLU A 972 -16.24 -34.71 3.27
N MET A 973 -16.17 -33.82 4.27
CA MET A 973 -15.75 -34.18 5.62
C MET A 973 -16.77 -35.14 6.29
N GLY A 974 -16.28 -36.23 6.88
CA GLY A 974 -17.08 -37.33 7.41
C GLY A 974 -17.73 -38.20 6.33
N SER A 975 -17.34 -38.08 5.06
CA SER A 975 -17.84 -38.96 4.00
C SER A 975 -17.28 -40.37 4.14
N ILE A 976 -18.12 -41.35 3.80
CA ILE A 976 -17.75 -42.77 3.72
C ILE A 976 -17.59 -43.11 2.23
N THR A 977 -16.35 -43.33 1.81
CA THR A 977 -15.95 -43.45 0.41
C THR A 977 -15.28 -44.81 0.14
N PRO A 978 -15.78 -45.62 -0.82
CA PRO A 978 -15.10 -46.83 -1.28
C PRO A 978 -13.77 -46.51 -1.99
N CYS A 979 -12.65 -46.95 -1.43
CA CYS A 979 -11.30 -46.73 -2.01
C CYS A 979 -10.59 -48.06 -2.30
N ARG A 980 -9.80 -48.11 -3.37
CA ARG A 980 -8.86 -49.21 -3.65
C ARG A 980 -7.53 -48.96 -2.95
N VAL A 981 -7.07 -49.94 -2.17
CA VAL A 981 -5.72 -49.95 -1.57
C VAL A 981 -4.67 -50.09 -2.68
N LEU A 982 -3.59 -49.32 -2.62
CA LEU A 982 -2.48 -49.38 -3.58
C LEU A 982 -1.20 -49.94 -2.94
N GLY A 983 -0.92 -49.57 -1.70
CA GLY A 983 0.24 -49.94 -0.87
C GLY A 983 0.20 -49.15 0.45
N HIS A 984 1.28 -49.17 1.24
CA HIS A 984 1.43 -48.31 2.43
C HIS A 984 2.85 -47.75 2.56
N LEU A 985 2.99 -46.71 3.39
CA LEU A 985 4.27 -46.17 3.85
C LEU A 985 4.35 -46.33 5.38
N GLU A 986 5.52 -46.78 5.84
CA GLU A 986 5.80 -47.10 7.24
C GLU A 986 6.59 -45.95 7.87
N LEU A 987 5.96 -45.21 8.79
CA LEU A 987 6.54 -44.08 9.50
C LEU A 987 6.93 -44.52 10.93
N ILE A 988 8.07 -44.03 11.40
CA ILE A 988 8.54 -44.17 12.79
C ILE A 988 8.49 -42.78 13.41
N ASP A 989 7.64 -42.64 14.42
CA ASP A 989 7.26 -41.37 15.04
C ASP A 989 7.48 -41.44 16.56
N GLU A 990 8.48 -40.74 17.07
CA GLU A 990 8.90 -40.68 18.49
C GLU A 990 9.12 -42.05 19.22
N GLY A 991 9.03 -43.19 18.52
CA GLY A 991 9.14 -44.57 19.03
C GLY A 991 7.91 -45.46 18.77
N GLU A 992 6.90 -44.91 18.11
CA GLU A 992 5.68 -45.56 17.65
C GLU A 992 5.77 -45.80 16.13
N MET A 993 5.05 -46.81 15.65
CA MET A 993 4.93 -47.21 14.25
C MET A 993 3.58 -46.74 13.74
N ASP A 994 3.63 -45.85 12.76
CA ASP A 994 2.50 -45.19 12.12
C ASP A 994 2.44 -45.67 10.66
N ASN A 995 1.40 -46.42 10.28
CA ASN A 995 1.24 -46.92 8.93
C ASN A 995 0.23 -46.11 8.11
N LYS A 996 0.72 -45.34 7.14
CA LYS A 996 -0.11 -44.57 6.21
C LYS A 996 -0.46 -45.41 4.98
N ILE A 997 -1.69 -45.91 4.91
CA ILE A 997 -2.23 -46.63 3.75
C ILE A 997 -2.43 -45.65 2.58
N ILE A 998 -1.91 -45.99 1.41
CA ILE A 998 -2.11 -45.21 0.18
C ILE A 998 -3.25 -45.83 -0.63
N CYS A 999 -4.27 -45.04 -0.97
CA CYS A 999 -5.45 -45.53 -1.68
C CYS A 999 -5.99 -44.52 -2.70
N ILE A 1000 -6.90 -44.96 -3.59
CA ILE A 1000 -7.64 -44.08 -4.50
C ILE A 1000 -9.14 -44.39 -4.49
N SER A 1001 -9.97 -43.35 -4.42
CA SER A 1001 -11.43 -43.44 -4.44
C SER A 1001 -11.94 -44.05 -5.73
N LEU A 1002 -12.90 -44.97 -5.65
CA LEU A 1002 -13.56 -45.56 -6.82
C LEU A 1002 -14.40 -44.56 -7.64
N SER A 1003 -14.63 -43.34 -7.13
CA SER A 1003 -15.27 -42.25 -7.88
C SER A 1003 -14.29 -41.33 -8.61
N ASP A 1004 -12.98 -41.45 -8.38
CA ASP A 1004 -11.98 -40.57 -9.01
C ASP A 1004 -11.77 -40.94 -10.50
N PRO A 1005 -11.57 -39.97 -11.41
CA PRO A 1005 -11.36 -40.25 -12.84
C PRO A 1005 -10.21 -41.23 -13.12
N ASP A 1006 -9.11 -41.15 -12.35
CA ASP A 1006 -7.91 -41.97 -12.56
C ASP A 1006 -8.03 -43.38 -11.93
N ALA A 1007 -9.07 -43.64 -11.13
CA ALA A 1007 -9.26 -44.92 -10.43
C ALA A 1007 -9.52 -46.13 -11.34
N SER A 1008 -9.68 -45.89 -12.64
CA SER A 1008 -9.75 -46.93 -13.67
C SER A 1008 -8.36 -47.40 -14.15
N VAL A 1009 -7.34 -46.53 -14.04
CA VAL A 1009 -5.97 -46.75 -14.55
C VAL A 1009 -4.89 -46.81 -13.47
N ILE A 1010 -5.17 -46.32 -12.25
CA ILE A 1010 -4.30 -46.47 -11.08
C ILE A 1010 -4.76 -47.69 -10.27
N ARG A 1011 -3.98 -48.77 -10.29
CA ARG A 1011 -4.26 -50.01 -9.53
C ARG A 1011 -3.13 -50.46 -8.59
N THR A 1012 -1.91 -49.98 -8.80
CA THR A 1012 -0.76 -50.20 -7.90
C THR A 1012 0.04 -48.90 -7.69
N MET A 1013 1.05 -48.94 -6.82
CA MET A 1013 1.97 -47.82 -6.62
C MET A 1013 2.80 -47.50 -7.89
N GLU A 1014 3.11 -48.50 -8.73
CA GLU A 1014 3.78 -48.29 -10.01
C GLU A 1014 2.86 -47.69 -11.07
N ASP A 1015 1.55 -47.99 -11.03
CA ASP A 1015 0.58 -47.27 -11.87
C ASP A 1015 0.43 -45.81 -11.41
N LEU A 1016 0.40 -45.56 -10.10
CA LEU A 1016 0.37 -44.20 -9.53
C LEU A 1016 1.53 -43.37 -10.06
N GLU A 1017 2.76 -43.80 -9.83
CA GLU A 1017 3.96 -43.03 -10.20
C GLU A 1017 4.11 -42.86 -11.73
N ARG A 1018 3.48 -43.74 -12.53
CA ARG A 1018 3.39 -43.59 -13.99
C ARG A 1018 2.33 -42.57 -14.44
N ILE A 1019 1.22 -42.42 -13.71
CA ILE A 1019 0.09 -41.55 -14.08
C ILE A 1019 0.20 -40.16 -13.44
N LYS A 1020 0.67 -40.08 -12.20
CA LYS A 1020 0.97 -38.84 -11.45
C LYS A 1020 2.44 -38.86 -10.96
N PRO A 1021 3.44 -38.62 -11.84
CA PRO A 1021 4.85 -38.67 -11.45
C PRO A 1021 5.22 -37.69 -10.34
N GLY A 1022 6.19 -38.06 -9.50
CA GLY A 1022 6.63 -37.35 -8.31
C GLY A 1022 5.69 -37.50 -7.10
N THR A 1023 4.58 -38.25 -7.20
CA THR A 1023 3.62 -38.36 -6.11
C THR A 1023 4.20 -39.14 -4.93
N ILE A 1024 4.93 -40.24 -5.17
CA ILE A 1024 5.49 -41.05 -4.09
C ILE A 1024 6.53 -40.25 -3.29
N ASP A 1025 7.48 -39.59 -3.96
CA ASP A 1025 8.50 -38.80 -3.28
C ASP A 1025 7.90 -37.58 -2.56
N ARG A 1026 6.85 -36.96 -3.11
CA ARG A 1026 6.13 -35.88 -2.44
C ARG A 1026 5.34 -36.36 -1.21
N LEU A 1027 4.85 -37.60 -1.19
CA LEU A 1027 4.20 -38.21 -0.02
C LEU A 1027 5.21 -38.50 1.09
N LYS A 1028 6.36 -39.10 0.75
CA LYS A 1028 7.49 -39.27 1.68
C LYS A 1028 7.89 -37.94 2.31
N ASP A 1029 8.13 -36.94 1.46
CA ASP A 1029 8.63 -35.63 1.90
C ASP A 1029 7.67 -34.95 2.89
N TRP A 1030 6.37 -35.04 2.61
CA TRP A 1030 5.34 -34.60 3.53
C TRP A 1030 5.41 -35.37 4.86
N LEU A 1031 5.36 -36.70 4.84
CA LEU A 1031 5.34 -37.53 6.06
C LEU A 1031 6.60 -37.37 6.92
N THR A 1032 7.77 -37.26 6.30
CA THR A 1032 9.06 -37.02 6.98
C THR A 1032 9.11 -35.63 7.62
N ARG A 1033 8.63 -34.59 6.93
CA ARG A 1033 8.94 -33.19 7.30
C ARG A 1033 7.77 -32.34 7.79
N TYR A 1034 6.50 -32.78 7.72
CA TYR A 1034 5.36 -31.92 8.07
C TYR A 1034 5.40 -31.34 9.49
N LYS A 1035 5.96 -32.06 10.46
CA LYS A 1035 6.09 -31.59 11.85
C LYS A 1035 7.20 -30.56 12.08
N THR A 1036 8.11 -30.37 11.12
CA THR A 1036 9.22 -29.38 11.25
C THR A 1036 8.70 -27.96 11.39
N SER A 1037 7.56 -27.63 10.77
CA SER A 1037 6.91 -26.33 10.91
C SER A 1037 6.26 -26.11 12.29
N ASP A 1038 5.98 -27.18 13.03
CA ASP A 1038 5.58 -27.15 14.45
C ASP A 1038 6.81 -27.10 15.40
N GLY A 1039 8.03 -27.02 14.86
CA GLY A 1039 9.28 -27.01 15.64
C GLY A 1039 9.74 -28.38 16.16
N LYS A 1040 9.10 -29.46 15.71
CA LYS A 1040 9.51 -30.86 16.00
C LYS A 1040 10.63 -31.33 15.07
N PRO A 1041 11.37 -32.40 15.42
CA PRO A 1041 12.31 -33.05 14.50
C PRO A 1041 11.60 -33.63 13.27
N GLU A 1042 12.39 -34.01 12.26
CA GLU A 1042 11.93 -34.84 11.15
C GLU A 1042 11.64 -36.27 11.63
N ASN A 1043 10.57 -36.87 11.09
CA ASN A 1043 10.21 -38.27 11.32
C ASN A 1043 11.11 -39.18 10.47
N ALA A 1044 11.16 -40.49 10.77
CA ALA A 1044 11.91 -41.46 9.95
C ALA A 1044 10.96 -42.41 9.22
N LEU A 1045 11.24 -42.76 7.96
CA LEU A 1045 10.57 -43.86 7.28
C LEU A 1045 11.29 -45.18 7.60
N ALA A 1046 10.55 -46.26 7.85
CA ALA A 1046 11.13 -47.59 8.02
C ALA A 1046 11.63 -48.18 6.68
N SER A 1047 11.07 -47.72 5.55
CA SER A 1047 11.43 -48.13 4.19
C SER A 1047 11.46 -46.95 3.22
N GLU A 1048 12.47 -46.90 2.35
CA GLU A 1048 12.58 -45.97 1.22
C GLU A 1048 11.67 -46.32 0.02
N HIS A 1049 10.96 -47.43 0.10
CA HIS A 1049 10.04 -47.89 -0.93
C HIS A 1049 8.68 -48.23 -0.30
N PRO A 1050 7.55 -47.72 -0.86
CA PRO A 1050 6.23 -48.12 -0.41
C PRO A 1050 6.02 -49.62 -0.63
N THR A 1051 5.22 -50.22 0.24
CA THR A 1051 4.89 -51.65 0.19
C THR A 1051 3.95 -51.97 -0.98
N ARG A 1052 3.80 -53.26 -1.28
CA ARG A 1052 2.86 -53.72 -2.30
C ARG A 1052 1.43 -53.76 -1.78
N THR A 1053 0.49 -53.79 -2.72
CA THR A 1053 -0.94 -53.91 -2.44
C THR A 1053 -1.30 -55.11 -1.56
N ASN A 1054 -0.63 -56.26 -1.71
CA ASN A 1054 -0.86 -57.42 -0.85
C ASN A 1054 -0.34 -57.20 0.58
N GLU A 1055 0.84 -56.59 0.74
CA GLU A 1055 1.45 -56.29 2.05
C GLU A 1055 0.56 -55.32 2.85
N ALA A 1056 0.04 -54.26 2.19
CA ALA A 1056 -0.92 -53.35 2.80
C ALA A 1056 -2.27 -54.04 3.14
N LEU A 1057 -2.76 -54.95 2.30
CA LEU A 1057 -3.98 -55.72 2.59
C LEU A 1057 -3.77 -56.75 3.71
N GLU A 1058 -2.57 -57.31 3.86
CA GLU A 1058 -2.18 -58.16 4.98
C GLU A 1058 -2.22 -57.35 6.30
N LEU A 1059 -1.59 -56.17 6.34
CA LEU A 1059 -1.64 -55.22 7.46
C LEU A 1059 -3.08 -54.79 7.84
N ILE A 1060 -3.92 -54.47 6.84
CA ILE A 1060 -5.34 -54.09 7.07
C ILE A 1060 -6.14 -55.26 7.67
N ASN A 1061 -5.86 -56.50 7.27
CA ASN A 1061 -6.53 -57.66 7.87
C ASN A 1061 -5.99 -57.95 9.29
N GLU A 1062 -4.69 -57.77 9.55
CA GLU A 1062 -4.13 -57.91 10.91
C GLU A 1062 -4.71 -56.88 11.88
N THR A 1063 -4.68 -55.60 11.54
CA THR A 1063 -5.22 -54.50 12.36
C THR A 1063 -6.74 -54.62 12.56
N HIS A 1064 -7.46 -55.24 11.62
CA HIS A 1064 -8.87 -55.62 11.81
C HIS A 1064 -9.05 -56.75 12.84
N GLU A 1065 -8.16 -57.74 12.90
CA GLU A 1065 -8.16 -58.73 13.99
C GLU A 1065 -7.71 -58.13 15.33
N ARG A 1066 -6.75 -57.18 15.34
CA ARG A 1066 -6.37 -56.39 16.53
C ARG A 1066 -7.60 -55.61 17.05
N TRP A 1067 -8.33 -54.92 16.18
CA TRP A 1067 -9.61 -54.26 16.53
C TRP A 1067 -10.68 -55.23 17.05
N LYS A 1068 -10.79 -56.45 16.49
CA LYS A 1068 -11.70 -57.48 17.04
C LYS A 1068 -11.28 -57.92 18.44
N ASN A 1069 -9.99 -58.08 18.72
CA ASN A 1069 -9.51 -58.41 20.07
C ASN A 1069 -9.84 -57.27 21.06
N LEU A 1070 -9.57 -56.01 20.70
CA LEU A 1070 -9.94 -54.81 21.47
C LEU A 1070 -11.46 -54.77 21.76
N CYS A 1071 -12.30 -55.08 20.78
CA CYS A 1071 -13.75 -55.15 20.91
C CYS A 1071 -14.28 -56.44 21.59
N GLY A 1072 -13.41 -57.31 22.12
CA GLY A 1072 -13.81 -58.56 22.79
C GLY A 1072 -14.45 -59.61 21.86
N LYS A 1073 -14.21 -59.50 20.55
CA LYS A 1073 -14.74 -60.38 19.48
C LYS A 1073 -13.71 -61.36 18.93
N GLY A 1074 -12.42 -61.08 19.13
CA GLY A 1074 -11.31 -61.95 18.74
C GLY A 1074 -11.10 -63.14 19.70
N SER A 1075 -10.21 -64.06 19.33
CA SER A 1075 -10.07 -65.35 20.01
C SER A 1075 -8.64 -65.71 20.45
N ALA A 1076 -7.70 -64.76 20.38
CA ALA A 1076 -6.26 -65.04 20.54
C ALA A 1076 -5.51 -64.08 21.49
N TYR A 1077 -5.98 -62.83 21.61
CA TYR A 1077 -5.35 -61.80 22.43
C TYR A 1077 -6.43 -60.91 23.06
N VAL A 1078 -6.10 -60.24 24.17
CA VAL A 1078 -6.91 -59.21 24.80
C VAL A 1078 -5.93 -58.16 25.31
N SER A 1079 -6.00 -56.96 24.75
CA SER A 1079 -5.15 -55.82 25.13
C SER A 1079 -5.66 -55.15 26.42
N GLY A 1080 -4.91 -54.16 26.93
CA GLY A 1080 -5.25 -53.42 28.14
C GLY A 1080 -6.52 -52.56 28.07
N GLU A 1081 -6.87 -51.90 29.19
CA GLU A 1081 -7.92 -50.86 29.19
C GLU A 1081 -7.34 -49.53 28.64
N HIS A 1082 -7.44 -49.31 27.33
CA HIS A 1082 -6.96 -48.08 26.66
C HIS A 1082 -7.84 -46.83 26.88
N GLY A 1083 -8.91 -46.92 27.68
CA GLY A 1083 -9.83 -45.81 27.96
C GLY A 1083 -10.73 -45.39 26.78
N PHE A 1084 -10.78 -46.19 25.71
CA PHE A 1084 -11.58 -45.92 24.51
C PHE A 1084 -13.08 -46.14 24.71
N TRP A 1085 -13.90 -45.48 23.89
CA TRP A 1085 -15.34 -45.68 23.86
C TRP A 1085 -15.75 -46.90 23.02
N LEU A 1086 -15.61 -48.09 23.60
CA LEU A 1086 -15.94 -49.38 22.96
C LEU A 1086 -17.44 -49.73 23.00
N ASP A 1087 -18.30 -48.79 23.42
CA ASP A 1087 -19.72 -49.01 23.73
C ASP A 1087 -20.63 -49.05 22.48
N ALA A 1088 -20.05 -48.89 21.28
CA ALA A 1088 -20.75 -48.90 20.00
C ALA A 1088 -21.36 -50.28 19.64
N PRO A 1089 -22.51 -50.37 18.95
CA PRO A 1089 -23.08 -51.64 18.47
C PRO A 1089 -22.10 -52.48 17.63
N GLY A 1090 -21.29 -51.84 16.79
CA GLY A 1090 -20.27 -52.47 15.96
C GLY A 1090 -19.08 -53.01 16.76
N CYS A 1091 -18.81 -52.49 17.96
CA CYS A 1091 -17.75 -52.98 18.84
C CYS A 1091 -18.27 -53.98 19.90
N LYS A 1092 -19.47 -53.80 20.45
CA LYS A 1092 -20.06 -54.73 21.44
C LYS A 1092 -20.13 -56.18 20.95
N GLY A 1093 -19.60 -57.11 21.77
CA GLY A 1093 -19.77 -58.55 21.61
C GLY A 1093 -21.24 -59.00 21.69
N GLN A 1094 -21.50 -60.27 21.32
CA GLN A 1094 -22.82 -60.91 21.45
C GLN A 1094 -23.04 -61.53 22.83
#